data_AF-A0A3D1BV68-F1
#
_entry.id   AF-A0A3D1BV68-F1
#
_cell.length_a   1.000
_cell.length_b   1.000
_cell.length_c   1.000
_cell.angle_alpha   90.00
_cell.angle_beta   90.00
_cell.angle_gamma   90.00
#
_symmetry.space_group_name_H-M   'P 1'
#
loop_
_entity.id
_entity.type
_entity.pdbx_description
1 polymer ?
#
loop_
_entity_poly.entity_id
_entity_poly.type
_entity_poly.pdbx_seq_one_letter_code
_entity_poly.pdbx_strand_id
1 'polypeptide(L)'
;MNRQAIRLLLIALIINTTLLTAQSRKEIRDMFYETESWLLFEEYKDALPLYLNLSKINPENYNYKYRIGLCYLNIPGEKEKALPYLQDAVMHINPDYRKGRFSETEAPYDALFYLGTAYRISNELDKAIETYRTFYDGMYYETYDSTVVMQQIEACKNAKSLMTTPLYLKLKNQGEYINENRSDVSPVVSADEKTIVFTRELPFYEGLFYSRKNDGEWGPALQIQAELLIDDGYTSSLSPDGNELYIYKDDGYDGNIYVSHFNNGRWSPAARLNENINTKYWESHACISPDGQKLYFTSNRKGTYGGLDIYVSEKDSVGEWGPAVNLGPAINTPFNEETPFINNSGKVLFFSSRGHFNMGGHDIFYSVNKDGEWSSPVNMGYPLNTTDDDLFYSPVSEGHIAYMSVFDPDGFGMQDIMRVEVFTDDYPRKFHVRGMVQLKDLLSQFTDSVSIKALDKSTLEIMVAVYSDPRTGLFEFKIPHGEYKLIYESEGSETIKKDLYLPLDHTEDSIILATEQLKKTDHIAEISFTAGAGSVSYKPGDTVRIDLKVEPRSLLSVEQWRNDSLTKTKEFFINDPVFIYDTEALTGKNILRFTIKDRFNNITIKDYHFLVSEPFETEPLIIVTDIDELSADEMLAQQEQPDSLKTARDEETKIDRMGQVISEITTSDENKQIRDAIQKTNEKQIKNAGEWLESLYSVAIEDGAEKDILTKLIAAMSADSDDNAEDYIERLMEFAGPRLKEALKNFDSDELKFEKPEEIIEYLLNNSDRLGYARNDVFEAFSKLINATDKSAEEILAYLKIKEGLRLWGIWILLGGVVITLIFFWFRKNKKEND
;
A
#
# COMPACT_ATOMS: atom_id res chain seq x y z
N MET A 1 -45.88 14.11 79.45
CA MET A 1 -45.96 12.74 78.91
C MET A 1 -45.35 11.75 79.90
N ASN A 2 -45.87 10.52 79.99
CA ASN A 2 -45.30 9.46 80.85
C ASN A 2 -43.95 8.97 80.27
N ARG A 3 -42.93 8.75 81.13
CA ARG A 3 -41.61 8.21 80.73
C ARG A 3 -41.71 6.85 80.02
N GLN A 4 -42.69 6.01 80.36
CA GLN A 4 -42.94 4.73 79.66
C GLN A 4 -43.41 4.95 78.21
N ALA A 5 -44.30 5.92 77.97
CA ALA A 5 -44.80 6.22 76.63
C ALA A 5 -43.68 6.74 75.72
N ILE A 6 -42.76 7.56 76.25
CA ILE A 6 -41.57 8.04 75.51
C ILE A 6 -40.65 6.88 75.13
N ARG A 7 -40.42 5.92 76.05
CA ARG A 7 -39.62 4.71 75.73
C ARG A 7 -40.28 3.82 74.69
N LEU A 8 -41.59 3.59 74.78
CA LEU A 8 -42.33 2.80 73.78
C LEU A 8 -42.33 3.48 72.41
N LEU A 9 -42.46 4.81 72.35
CA LEU A 9 -42.43 5.56 71.10
C LEU A 9 -41.02 5.59 70.47
N LEU A 10 -39.96 5.68 71.28
CA LEU A 10 -38.58 5.52 70.80
C LEU A 10 -38.30 4.09 70.30
N ILE A 11 -38.78 3.06 71.01
CA ILE A 11 -38.65 1.67 70.57
C ILE A 11 -39.43 1.44 69.27
N ALA A 12 -40.66 1.95 69.15
CA ALA A 12 -41.43 1.88 67.91
C ALA A 12 -40.77 2.65 66.76
N LEU A 13 -40.13 3.79 67.02
CA LEU A 13 -39.37 4.54 66.03
C LEU A 13 -38.15 3.75 65.55
N ILE A 14 -37.39 3.14 66.47
CA ILE A 14 -36.23 2.27 66.16
C ILE A 14 -36.65 1.00 65.42
N ILE A 15 -37.80 0.40 65.77
CA ILE A 15 -38.34 -0.75 65.05
C ILE A 15 -38.78 -0.34 63.64
N ASN A 16 -39.45 0.80 63.47
CA ASN A 16 -39.84 1.27 62.15
C ASN A 16 -38.62 1.66 61.27
N THR A 17 -37.58 2.30 61.81
CA THR A 17 -36.36 2.60 61.04
C THR A 17 -35.55 1.34 60.73
N THR A 18 -35.52 0.33 61.61
CA THR A 18 -34.86 -0.95 61.31
C THR A 18 -35.66 -1.80 60.31
N LEU A 19 -37.01 -1.76 60.31
CA LEU A 19 -37.80 -2.37 59.22
C LEU A 19 -37.60 -1.65 57.89
N LEU A 20 -37.66 -0.32 57.85
CA LEU A 20 -37.47 0.45 56.62
C LEU A 20 -36.06 0.24 56.01
N THR A 21 -35.02 0.20 56.84
CA THR A 21 -33.65 -0.07 56.36
C THR A 21 -33.39 -1.54 56.04
N ALA A 22 -34.08 -2.48 56.68
CA ALA A 22 -34.05 -3.89 56.27
C ALA A 22 -34.78 -4.12 54.94
N GLN A 23 -35.88 -3.40 54.70
CA GLN A 23 -36.62 -3.45 53.45
C GLN A 23 -35.79 -2.87 52.30
N SER A 24 -35.26 -1.65 52.43
CA SER A 24 -34.43 -1.05 51.37
C SER A 24 -33.15 -1.87 51.10
N ARG A 25 -32.50 -2.40 52.15
CA ARG A 25 -31.35 -3.30 51.96
C ARG A 25 -31.71 -4.59 51.22
N LYS A 26 -32.94 -5.10 51.36
CA LYS A 26 -33.42 -6.25 50.56
C LYS A 26 -33.61 -5.82 49.10
N GLU A 27 -34.26 -4.68 48.85
CA GLU A 27 -34.55 -4.18 47.50
C GLU A 27 -33.25 -3.91 46.71
N ILE A 28 -32.24 -3.27 47.33
CA ILE A 28 -30.91 -3.04 46.72
C ILE A 28 -30.17 -4.36 46.45
N ARG A 29 -30.28 -5.35 47.34
CA ARG A 29 -29.65 -6.67 47.18
C ARG A 29 -30.29 -7.47 46.04
N ASP A 30 -31.61 -7.43 45.94
CA ASP A 30 -32.34 -8.21 44.95
C ASP A 30 -32.10 -7.61 43.55
N MET A 31 -32.07 -6.27 43.43
CA MET A 31 -31.61 -5.55 42.23
C MET A 31 -30.15 -5.88 41.87
N PHE A 32 -29.24 -6.00 42.85
CA PHE A 32 -27.87 -6.44 42.58
C PHE A 32 -27.83 -7.81 41.92
N TYR A 33 -28.52 -8.82 42.47
CA TYR A 33 -28.52 -10.16 41.87
C TYR A 33 -29.22 -10.24 40.50
N GLU A 34 -30.23 -9.41 40.26
CA GLU A 34 -30.80 -9.19 38.92
C GLU A 34 -29.73 -8.64 37.95
N THR A 35 -28.93 -7.67 38.41
CA THR A 35 -27.84 -7.08 37.60
C THR A 35 -26.66 -8.04 37.38
N GLU A 36 -26.30 -8.86 38.37
CA GLU A 36 -25.33 -9.94 38.19
C GLU A 36 -25.83 -10.97 37.17
N SER A 37 -27.15 -11.18 37.04
CA SER A 37 -27.73 -12.10 36.07
C SER A 37 -27.61 -11.58 34.63
N TRP A 38 -27.90 -10.30 34.40
CA TRP A 38 -27.69 -9.68 33.08
C TRP A 38 -26.22 -9.75 32.67
N LEU A 39 -25.30 -9.39 33.58
CA LEU A 39 -23.86 -9.46 33.30
C LEU A 39 -23.35 -10.90 33.09
N LEU A 40 -24.00 -11.92 33.68
CA LEU A 40 -23.64 -13.34 33.48
C LEU A 40 -24.01 -13.84 32.07
N PHE A 41 -24.99 -13.22 31.42
CA PHE A 41 -25.35 -13.46 30.02
C PHE A 41 -24.73 -12.42 29.06
N GLU A 42 -23.79 -11.61 29.55
CA GLU A 42 -23.11 -10.56 28.76
C GLU A 42 -24.04 -9.47 28.21
N GLU A 43 -25.21 -9.30 28.85
CA GLU A 43 -26.23 -8.29 28.53
C GLU A 43 -25.84 -6.92 29.12
N TYR A 44 -24.71 -6.37 28.68
CA TYR A 44 -24.10 -5.16 29.23
C TYR A 44 -25.02 -3.93 29.14
N LYS A 45 -25.84 -3.84 28.06
CA LYS A 45 -26.80 -2.75 27.81
C LYS A 45 -27.87 -2.67 28.91
N ASP A 46 -28.38 -3.82 29.40
CA ASP A 46 -29.38 -3.89 30.47
C ASP A 46 -28.76 -3.90 31.87
N ALA A 47 -27.55 -4.45 32.03
CA ALA A 47 -26.82 -4.40 33.29
C ALA A 47 -26.39 -2.98 33.68
N LEU A 48 -25.95 -2.16 32.72
CA LEU A 48 -25.45 -0.80 32.94
C LEU A 48 -26.42 0.13 33.71
N PRO A 49 -27.69 0.35 33.29
CA PRO A 49 -28.61 1.26 33.98
C PRO A 49 -28.90 0.84 35.43
N LEU A 50 -28.88 -0.46 35.72
CA LEU A 50 -29.06 -0.99 37.07
C LEU A 50 -27.81 -0.76 37.94
N TYR A 51 -26.59 -1.03 37.45
CA TYR A 51 -25.37 -0.67 38.20
C TYR A 51 -25.25 0.85 38.41
N LEU A 52 -25.60 1.67 37.43
CA LEU A 52 -25.65 3.13 37.58
C LEU A 52 -26.67 3.57 38.66
N ASN A 53 -27.75 2.82 38.87
CA ASN A 53 -28.70 3.06 39.97
C ASN A 53 -28.11 2.61 41.32
N LEU A 54 -27.52 1.41 41.39
CA LEU A 54 -26.85 0.88 42.58
C LEU A 54 -25.70 1.79 43.05
N SER A 55 -24.93 2.37 42.12
CA SER A 55 -23.87 3.35 42.41
C SER A 55 -24.42 4.71 42.87
N LYS A 56 -25.57 5.18 42.36
CA LYS A 56 -26.24 6.39 42.90
C LYS A 56 -26.71 6.20 44.33
N ILE A 57 -27.07 4.97 44.71
CA ILE A 57 -27.49 4.61 46.07
C ILE A 57 -26.28 4.46 47.00
N ASN A 58 -25.19 3.83 46.52
CA ASN A 58 -23.93 3.64 47.27
C ASN A 58 -22.72 4.16 46.45
N PRO A 59 -22.41 5.47 46.46
CA PRO A 59 -21.31 6.03 45.66
C PRO A 59 -19.92 5.49 46.00
N GLU A 60 -19.71 5.12 47.27
CA GLU A 60 -18.44 4.57 47.79
C GLU A 60 -18.28 3.06 47.51
N ASN A 61 -19.10 2.45 46.64
CA ASN A 61 -18.94 1.05 46.24
C ASN A 61 -18.13 0.95 44.94
N TYR A 62 -16.84 0.66 45.09
CA TYR A 62 -15.87 0.53 44.00
C TYR A 62 -16.07 -0.74 43.16
N ASN A 63 -16.65 -1.80 43.73
CA ASN A 63 -17.11 -2.96 42.96
C ASN A 63 -18.21 -2.57 41.95
N TYR A 64 -19.15 -1.68 42.31
CA TYR A 64 -20.14 -1.17 41.36
C TYR A 64 -19.49 -0.32 40.25
N LYS A 65 -18.49 0.51 40.60
CA LYS A 65 -17.74 1.30 39.60
C LYS A 65 -16.98 0.40 38.62
N TYR A 66 -16.33 -0.65 39.12
CA TYR A 66 -15.73 -1.70 38.28
C TYR A 66 -16.76 -2.29 37.29
N ARG A 67 -17.94 -2.70 37.76
CA ARG A 67 -18.98 -3.26 36.87
C ARG A 67 -19.53 -2.26 35.87
N ILE A 68 -19.68 -0.98 36.23
CA ILE A 68 -20.08 0.08 35.30
C ILE A 68 -19.02 0.24 34.19
N GLY A 69 -17.75 0.28 34.57
CA GLY A 69 -16.62 0.32 33.62
C GLY A 69 -16.61 -0.89 32.68
N LEU A 70 -16.78 -2.09 33.23
CA LEU A 70 -16.88 -3.32 32.45
C LEU A 70 -18.08 -3.32 31.47
N CYS A 71 -19.23 -2.78 31.88
CA CYS A 71 -20.36 -2.63 30.96
C CYS A 71 -20.04 -1.66 29.82
N TYR A 72 -19.48 -0.48 30.13
CA TYR A 72 -19.12 0.50 29.10
C TYR A 72 -18.10 -0.06 28.11
N LEU A 73 -17.07 -0.80 28.56
CA LEU A 73 -16.06 -1.43 27.68
C LEU A 73 -16.65 -2.42 26.66
N ASN A 74 -17.88 -2.92 26.87
CA ASN A 74 -18.53 -3.88 25.99
C ASN A 74 -19.79 -3.30 25.30
N ILE A 75 -19.99 -1.98 25.34
CA ILE A 75 -21.07 -1.29 24.62
C ILE A 75 -20.44 -0.45 23.49
N PRO A 76 -20.67 -0.79 22.21
CA PRO A 76 -20.22 0.02 21.06
C PRO A 76 -20.63 1.49 21.18
N GLY A 77 -19.72 2.40 20.82
CA GLY A 77 -19.93 3.84 20.97
C GLY A 77 -19.91 4.39 22.41
N GLU A 78 -19.81 3.54 23.43
CA GLU A 78 -19.76 3.97 24.84
C GLU A 78 -18.46 3.60 25.58
N LYS A 79 -17.53 2.87 24.95
CA LYS A 79 -16.30 2.35 25.57
C LYS A 79 -15.46 3.40 26.30
N GLU A 80 -15.29 4.60 25.75
CA GLU A 80 -14.55 5.71 26.40
C GLU A 80 -15.10 6.08 27.80
N LYS A 81 -16.41 5.91 28.02
CA LYS A 81 -17.08 6.24 29.28
C LYS A 81 -16.65 5.32 30.42
N ALA A 82 -16.02 4.18 30.13
CA ALA A 82 -15.50 3.24 31.12
C ALA A 82 -14.36 3.82 31.97
N LEU A 83 -13.49 4.63 31.33
CA LEU A 83 -12.21 5.05 31.90
C LEU A 83 -12.31 5.69 33.30
N PRO A 84 -13.14 6.72 33.56
CA PRO A 84 -13.25 7.31 34.89
C PRO A 84 -13.79 6.34 35.96
N TYR A 85 -14.68 5.40 35.61
CA TYR A 85 -15.19 4.41 36.57
C TYR A 85 -14.14 3.36 36.93
N LEU A 86 -13.27 2.99 35.99
CA LEU A 86 -12.17 2.04 36.23
C LEU A 86 -11.01 2.70 37.00
N GLN A 87 -10.68 3.97 36.69
CA GLN A 87 -9.75 4.78 37.47
C GLN A 87 -10.21 4.91 38.92
N ASP A 88 -11.49 5.17 39.15
CA ASP A 88 -12.07 5.17 40.49
C ASP A 88 -11.99 3.78 41.16
N ALA A 89 -12.35 2.71 40.43
CA ALA A 89 -12.43 1.35 40.98
C ALA A 89 -11.08 0.85 41.53
N VAL A 90 -9.97 1.10 40.82
CA VAL A 90 -8.64 0.62 41.23
C VAL A 90 -8.08 1.34 42.48
N MET A 91 -8.70 2.45 42.93
CA MET A 91 -8.31 3.09 44.19
C MET A 91 -8.53 2.19 45.41
N HIS A 92 -9.45 1.23 45.34
CA HIS A 92 -9.84 0.35 46.44
C HIS A 92 -10.07 -1.09 45.94
N ILE A 93 -9.00 -1.86 45.84
CA ILE A 93 -9.00 -3.27 45.43
C ILE A 93 -8.96 -4.20 46.65
N ASN A 94 -9.79 -5.24 46.66
CA ASN A 94 -9.82 -6.29 47.68
C ASN A 94 -9.10 -7.57 47.17
N PRO A 95 -7.94 -7.97 47.73
CA PRO A 95 -7.26 -9.23 47.37
C PRO A 95 -8.06 -10.50 47.73
N ASP A 96 -8.96 -10.42 48.72
CA ASP A 96 -9.84 -11.51 49.17
C ASP A 96 -11.22 -11.50 48.47
N TYR A 97 -11.37 -10.76 47.36
CA TYR A 97 -12.64 -10.51 46.65
C TYR A 97 -13.39 -11.79 46.26
N ARG A 98 -14.73 -11.74 46.32
CA ARG A 98 -15.60 -12.90 46.09
C ARG A 98 -16.66 -12.59 45.04
N LYS A 99 -16.40 -13.01 43.81
CA LYS A 99 -17.29 -12.84 42.64
C LYS A 99 -18.74 -13.24 42.98
N GLY A 100 -19.69 -12.42 42.53
CA GLY A 100 -21.11 -12.63 42.77
C GLY A 100 -21.63 -12.24 44.17
N ARG A 101 -20.82 -11.68 45.09
CA ARG A 101 -21.31 -11.31 46.43
C ARG A 101 -21.76 -9.86 46.54
N PHE A 102 -23.02 -9.66 46.92
CA PHE A 102 -23.58 -8.36 47.32
C PHE A 102 -22.84 -7.67 48.49
N SER A 103 -21.98 -8.39 49.22
CA SER A 103 -21.18 -7.82 50.31
C SER A 103 -19.92 -7.09 49.85
N GLU A 104 -19.48 -7.24 48.61
CA GLU A 104 -18.26 -6.59 48.13
C GLU A 104 -18.51 -5.10 47.84
N THR A 105 -17.71 -4.25 48.50
CA THR A 105 -17.67 -2.79 48.31
C THR A 105 -16.41 -2.30 47.61
N GLU A 106 -15.41 -3.16 47.49
CA GLU A 106 -14.09 -2.90 46.92
C GLU A 106 -13.93 -3.74 45.64
N ALA A 107 -13.19 -3.22 44.66
CA ALA A 107 -13.04 -3.84 43.35
C ALA A 107 -12.23 -5.16 43.40
N PRO A 108 -12.45 -6.10 42.46
CA PRO A 108 -11.52 -7.19 42.24
C PRO A 108 -10.22 -6.69 41.62
N TYR A 109 -9.17 -7.52 41.70
CA TYR A 109 -7.90 -7.26 41.04
C TYR A 109 -8.02 -7.14 39.51
N ASP A 110 -9.02 -7.81 38.91
CA ASP A 110 -9.43 -7.68 37.50
C ASP A 110 -9.54 -6.22 37.02
N ALA A 111 -9.94 -5.29 37.92
CA ALA A 111 -10.16 -3.89 37.57
C ALA A 111 -8.90 -3.20 37.01
N LEU A 112 -7.69 -3.66 37.34
CA LEU A 112 -6.45 -3.17 36.74
C LEU A 112 -6.32 -3.62 35.27
N PHE A 113 -6.63 -4.87 34.95
CA PHE A 113 -6.61 -5.35 33.56
C PHE A 113 -7.57 -4.56 32.68
N TYR A 114 -8.82 -4.38 33.14
CA TYR A 114 -9.80 -3.59 32.41
C TYR A 114 -9.46 -2.09 32.36
N LEU A 115 -8.79 -1.53 33.37
CA LEU A 115 -8.26 -0.16 33.29
C LEU A 115 -7.14 -0.04 32.24
N GLY A 116 -6.27 -1.04 32.13
CA GLY A 116 -5.29 -1.13 31.03
C GLY A 116 -5.97 -1.12 29.67
N THR A 117 -7.05 -1.89 29.50
CA THR A 117 -7.87 -1.93 28.28
C THR A 117 -8.55 -0.58 28.00
N ALA A 118 -9.09 0.10 29.01
CA ALA A 118 -9.65 1.43 28.86
C ALA A 118 -8.59 2.46 28.41
N TYR A 119 -7.38 2.43 29.01
CA TYR A 119 -6.28 3.26 28.55
C TYR A 119 -5.82 2.92 27.13
N ARG A 120 -5.81 1.63 26.73
CA ARG A 120 -5.47 1.20 25.37
C ARG A 120 -6.44 1.81 24.35
N ILE A 121 -7.74 1.62 24.55
CA ILE A 121 -8.81 2.12 23.68
C ILE A 121 -8.83 3.65 23.62
N SER A 122 -8.59 4.34 24.74
CA SER A 122 -8.43 5.81 24.78
C SER A 122 -7.07 6.31 24.26
N ASN A 123 -6.25 5.45 23.63
CA ASN A 123 -4.92 5.76 23.08
C ASN A 123 -3.89 6.28 24.10
N GLU A 124 -4.13 6.09 25.40
CA GLU A 124 -3.19 6.39 26.49
C GLU A 124 -2.16 5.25 26.67
N LEU A 125 -1.52 4.85 25.57
CA LEU A 125 -0.81 3.57 25.43
C LEU A 125 0.30 3.33 26.46
N ASP A 126 1.03 4.37 26.88
CA ASP A 126 2.05 4.24 27.93
C ASP A 126 1.44 3.96 29.32
N LYS A 127 0.26 4.53 29.63
CA LYS A 127 -0.49 4.20 30.85
C LYS A 127 -1.10 2.80 30.78
N ALA A 128 -1.52 2.35 29.59
CA ALA A 128 -1.99 0.99 29.37
C ALA A 128 -0.86 -0.01 29.70
N ILE A 129 0.34 0.20 29.15
CA ILE A 129 1.53 -0.62 29.43
C ILE A 129 1.88 -0.61 30.93
N GLU A 130 1.88 0.54 31.59
CA GLU A 130 2.14 0.64 33.04
C GLU A 130 1.08 -0.10 33.86
N THR A 131 -0.20 0.01 33.49
CA THR A 131 -1.31 -0.63 34.21
C THR A 131 -1.33 -2.14 34.01
N TYR A 132 -1.10 -2.62 32.78
CA TYR A 132 -0.98 -4.06 32.50
C TYR A 132 0.23 -4.69 33.20
N ARG A 133 1.37 -3.98 33.28
CA ARG A 133 2.52 -4.43 34.11
C ARG A 133 2.16 -4.48 35.60
N THR A 134 1.47 -3.47 36.10
CA THR A 134 0.97 -3.43 37.49
C THR A 134 0.03 -4.59 37.81
N PHE A 135 -0.77 -5.05 36.83
CA PHE A 135 -1.58 -6.28 36.93
C PHE A 135 -0.71 -7.55 36.85
N TYR A 136 0.23 -7.63 35.90
CA TYR A 136 1.13 -8.77 35.71
C TYR A 136 1.97 -9.07 36.97
N ASP A 137 2.49 -8.05 37.64
CA ASP A 137 3.38 -8.21 38.79
C ASP A 137 2.67 -8.71 40.06
N GLY A 138 1.34 -8.58 40.15
CA GLY A 138 0.55 -9.00 41.32
C GLY A 138 -0.57 -10.02 41.05
N MET A 139 -0.75 -10.47 39.80
CA MET A 139 -1.77 -11.46 39.46
C MET A 139 -1.46 -12.86 40.03
N TYR A 140 -2.53 -13.61 40.34
CA TYR A 140 -2.42 -15.02 40.68
C TYR A 140 -2.34 -15.87 39.41
N TYR A 141 -1.16 -16.41 39.09
CA TYR A 141 -0.90 -17.29 37.94
C TYR A 141 -1.74 -18.59 37.92
N GLU A 142 -2.42 -18.93 39.02
CA GLU A 142 -3.40 -20.03 39.09
C GLU A 142 -4.81 -19.63 38.58
N THR A 143 -5.04 -18.33 38.40
CA THR A 143 -6.34 -17.71 38.04
C THR A 143 -6.29 -17.01 36.68
N TYR A 144 -5.15 -16.42 36.30
CA TYR A 144 -4.99 -15.59 35.11
C TYR A 144 -3.85 -16.13 34.22
N ASP A 145 -4.06 -16.12 32.90
CA ASP A 145 -3.00 -16.45 31.93
C ASP A 145 -2.08 -15.24 31.71
N SER A 146 -0.81 -15.38 32.08
CA SER A 146 0.24 -14.40 31.85
C SER A 146 0.45 -14.03 30.38
N THR A 147 0.13 -14.97 29.47
CA THR A 147 0.31 -14.81 28.03
C THR A 147 -0.61 -13.74 27.46
N VAL A 148 -1.86 -13.70 27.93
CA VAL A 148 -2.86 -12.69 27.54
C VAL A 148 -2.46 -11.28 28.03
N VAL A 149 -1.89 -11.18 29.24
CA VAL A 149 -1.44 -9.88 29.78
C VAL A 149 -0.22 -9.36 29.00
N MET A 150 0.73 -10.25 28.67
CA MET A 150 1.89 -9.90 27.85
C MET A 150 1.48 -9.51 26.42
N GLN A 151 0.56 -10.25 25.80
CA GLN A 151 -0.03 -9.91 24.50
C GLN A 151 -0.60 -8.49 24.49
N GLN A 152 -1.35 -8.08 25.52
CA GLN A 152 -1.89 -6.72 25.61
C GLN A 152 -0.80 -5.64 25.80
N ILE A 153 0.30 -5.96 26.48
CA ILE A 153 1.48 -5.07 26.59
C ILE A 153 2.16 -4.91 25.22
N GLU A 154 2.36 -5.99 24.47
CA GLU A 154 2.95 -5.93 23.13
C GLU A 154 2.01 -5.23 22.13
N ALA A 155 0.70 -5.45 22.21
CA ALA A 155 -0.29 -4.74 21.39
C ALA A 155 -0.18 -3.22 21.56
N CYS A 156 -0.05 -2.73 22.80
CA CYS A 156 0.20 -1.30 23.03
C CYS A 156 1.53 -0.78 22.47
N LYS A 157 2.57 -1.61 22.31
CA LYS A 157 3.81 -1.21 21.61
C LYS A 157 3.62 -1.19 20.09
N ASN A 158 2.97 -2.21 19.55
CA ASN A 158 2.69 -2.33 18.12
C ASN A 158 1.79 -1.17 17.66
N ALA A 159 0.79 -0.79 18.46
CA ALA A 159 0.00 0.42 18.29
C ALA A 159 0.88 1.67 18.17
N LYS A 160 1.80 1.88 19.14
CA LYS A 160 2.75 3.00 19.09
C LYS A 160 3.63 3.00 17.84
N SER A 161 3.92 1.85 17.24
CA SER A 161 4.65 1.74 15.97
C SER A 161 3.75 2.06 14.76
N LEU A 162 2.63 1.34 14.59
CA LEU A 162 1.72 1.47 13.46
C LEU A 162 1.12 2.88 13.34
N MET A 163 0.82 3.53 14.46
CA MET A 163 0.31 4.91 14.48
C MET A 163 1.34 5.97 14.02
N THR A 164 2.63 5.63 13.85
CA THR A 164 3.61 6.55 13.24
C THR A 164 3.58 6.58 11.72
N THR A 165 3.04 5.54 11.08
CA THR A 165 2.92 5.45 9.61
C THR A 165 1.46 5.11 9.25
N PRO A 166 0.53 6.05 9.49
CA PRO A 166 -0.90 5.82 9.22
C PRO A 166 -1.14 5.62 7.71
N LEU A 167 -1.94 4.62 7.38
CA LEU A 167 -2.48 4.46 6.03
C LEU A 167 -3.45 5.59 5.70
N TYR A 168 -3.49 5.98 4.44
CA TYR A 168 -4.59 6.83 3.97
C TYR A 168 -5.78 5.96 3.53
N LEU A 169 -6.93 6.23 4.14
CA LEU A 169 -8.20 5.57 3.85
C LEU A 169 -9.20 6.59 3.30
N LYS A 170 -10.05 6.15 2.35
CA LYS A 170 -11.26 6.87 1.97
C LYS A 170 -12.49 6.10 2.43
N LEU A 171 -13.15 6.64 3.44
CA LEU A 171 -14.44 6.15 3.93
C LEU A 171 -15.58 6.76 3.11
N LYS A 172 -16.60 5.95 2.79
CA LYS A 172 -17.86 6.42 2.19
C LYS A 172 -19.05 5.73 2.86
N ASN A 173 -19.82 6.51 3.63
CA ASN A 173 -21.12 6.10 4.17
C ASN A 173 -22.07 5.67 3.02
N GLN A 174 -22.80 4.57 3.21
CA GLN A 174 -23.67 4.01 2.17
C GLN A 174 -25.08 4.62 2.09
N GLY A 175 -25.44 5.51 3.03
CA GLY A 175 -26.64 6.34 2.97
C GLY A 175 -27.91 5.67 3.51
N GLU A 176 -29.00 6.45 3.58
CA GLU A 176 -30.27 6.13 4.27
C GLU A 176 -31.02 4.88 3.75
N TYR A 177 -30.62 4.33 2.60
CA TYR A 177 -31.19 3.08 2.07
C TYR A 177 -30.47 1.82 2.61
N ILE A 178 -29.29 1.99 3.20
CA ILE A 178 -28.49 0.93 3.84
C ILE A 178 -28.43 1.17 5.35
N ASN A 179 -28.14 2.40 5.80
CA ASN A 179 -27.95 2.74 7.22
C ASN A 179 -29.20 3.39 7.83
N GLU A 180 -29.62 2.94 9.02
CA GLU A 180 -30.71 3.53 9.82
C GLU A 180 -30.23 3.97 11.21
N ASN A 181 -31.14 4.40 12.10
CA ASN A 181 -30.81 4.86 13.47
C ASN A 181 -30.47 3.73 14.46
N ARG A 182 -29.74 2.71 14.00
CA ARG A 182 -29.41 1.45 14.67
C ARG A 182 -27.97 1.03 14.39
N SER A 183 -27.56 -0.11 14.92
CA SER A 183 -26.28 -0.74 14.58
C SER A 183 -26.51 -1.56 13.31
N ASP A 184 -25.93 -1.14 12.19
CA ASP A 184 -25.92 -1.88 10.93
C ASP A 184 -24.53 -2.51 10.74
N VAL A 185 -24.46 -3.83 10.86
CA VAL A 185 -23.24 -4.61 11.14
C VAL A 185 -23.03 -5.78 10.16
N SER A 186 -21.78 -6.27 10.12
CA SER A 186 -21.33 -7.44 9.34
C SER A 186 -21.72 -7.44 7.84
N PRO A 187 -21.54 -6.33 7.10
CA PRO A 187 -21.96 -6.24 5.70
C PRO A 187 -21.21 -7.23 4.80
N VAL A 188 -21.93 -7.94 3.94
CA VAL A 188 -21.38 -8.87 2.94
C VAL A 188 -21.91 -8.51 1.55
N VAL A 189 -21.02 -8.45 0.55
CA VAL A 189 -21.27 -7.78 -0.74
C VAL A 189 -20.82 -8.63 -1.93
N SER A 190 -21.54 -8.55 -3.05
CA SER A 190 -21.18 -9.28 -4.27
C SER A 190 -19.95 -8.67 -4.95
N ALA A 191 -19.21 -9.48 -5.71
CA ALA A 191 -17.95 -9.06 -6.36
C ALA A 191 -18.12 -7.93 -7.38
N ASP A 192 -19.35 -7.69 -7.86
CA ASP A 192 -19.71 -6.61 -8.77
C ASP A 192 -20.31 -5.38 -8.06
N GLU A 193 -20.26 -5.35 -6.73
CA GLU A 193 -20.85 -4.37 -5.81
C GLU A 193 -22.37 -4.12 -5.98
N LYS A 194 -23.14 -5.02 -6.62
CA LYS A 194 -24.58 -4.82 -6.88
C LYS A 194 -25.53 -5.44 -5.88
N THR A 195 -25.11 -6.40 -5.07
CA THR A 195 -25.93 -6.99 -4.00
C THR A 195 -25.20 -6.83 -2.68
N ILE A 196 -25.92 -6.43 -1.63
CA ILE A 196 -25.42 -6.39 -0.25
C ILE A 196 -26.43 -7.07 0.66
N VAL A 197 -25.93 -7.81 1.65
CA VAL A 197 -26.69 -8.31 2.79
C VAL A 197 -25.96 -7.85 4.04
N PHE A 198 -26.70 -7.53 5.10
CA PHE A 198 -26.14 -7.10 6.37
C PHE A 198 -27.07 -7.47 7.53
N THR A 199 -26.57 -7.35 8.75
CA THR A 199 -27.31 -7.57 9.99
C THR A 199 -27.63 -6.22 10.65
N ARG A 200 -28.83 -6.07 11.22
CA ARG A 200 -29.31 -4.85 11.86
C ARG A 200 -29.81 -5.11 13.28
N GLU A 201 -29.35 -4.32 14.24
CA GLU A 201 -29.88 -4.33 15.62
C GLU A 201 -31.34 -3.83 15.63
N LEU A 202 -32.32 -4.72 15.87
CA LEU A 202 -33.71 -4.37 16.12
C LEU A 202 -34.03 -4.51 17.62
N PRO A 203 -35.13 -3.92 18.15
CA PRO A 203 -35.35 -3.81 19.59
C PRO A 203 -35.53 -5.11 20.41
N PHE A 204 -35.48 -6.28 19.78
CA PHE A 204 -35.69 -7.59 20.43
C PHE A 204 -34.88 -8.76 19.80
N TYR A 205 -34.15 -8.52 18.70
CA TYR A 205 -33.40 -9.51 17.91
C TYR A 205 -32.65 -8.80 16.78
N GLU A 206 -31.72 -9.46 16.11
CA GLU A 206 -31.04 -8.93 14.92
C GLU A 206 -31.77 -9.31 13.62
N GLY A 207 -32.05 -8.32 12.78
CA GLY A 207 -32.66 -8.52 11.47
C GLY A 207 -31.62 -8.75 10.37
N LEU A 208 -31.87 -9.70 9.47
CA LEU A 208 -31.11 -9.83 8.22
C LEU A 208 -31.76 -8.97 7.13
N PHE A 209 -31.00 -8.06 6.55
CA PHE A 209 -31.44 -7.09 5.55
C PHE A 209 -30.65 -7.24 4.25
N TYR A 210 -31.33 -7.03 3.12
CA TYR A 210 -30.79 -7.23 1.76
C TYR A 210 -31.14 -6.03 0.87
N SER A 211 -30.19 -5.56 0.07
CA SER A 211 -30.39 -4.49 -0.92
C SER A 211 -29.69 -4.81 -2.26
N ARG A 212 -30.15 -4.16 -3.33
CA ARG A 212 -29.51 -4.14 -4.64
C ARG A 212 -29.24 -2.73 -5.14
N LYS A 213 -28.08 -2.56 -5.78
CA LYS A 213 -27.61 -1.31 -6.41
C LYS A 213 -28.14 -1.23 -7.84
N ASN A 214 -28.79 -0.12 -8.20
CA ASN A 214 -29.23 0.20 -9.57
C ASN A 214 -28.62 1.55 -9.98
N ASP A 215 -28.08 1.64 -11.20
CA ASP A 215 -27.43 2.85 -11.76
C ASP A 215 -26.36 3.53 -10.86
N GLY A 216 -25.83 2.81 -9.87
CA GLY A 216 -24.81 3.27 -8.92
C GLY A 216 -25.31 3.52 -7.48
N GLU A 217 -26.62 3.55 -7.26
CA GLU A 217 -27.25 3.85 -5.97
C GLU A 217 -27.95 2.61 -5.38
N TRP A 218 -27.89 2.45 -4.06
CA TRP A 218 -28.59 1.37 -3.36
C TRP A 218 -30.10 1.59 -3.35
N GLY A 219 -30.89 0.54 -3.57
CA GLY A 219 -32.32 0.55 -3.27
C GLY A 219 -32.60 0.37 -1.76
N PRO A 220 -33.83 0.64 -1.29
CA PRO A 220 -34.20 0.40 0.11
C PRO A 220 -33.94 -1.04 0.54
N ALA A 221 -33.29 -1.24 1.68
CA ALA A 221 -33.06 -2.55 2.25
C ALA A 221 -34.37 -3.25 2.66
N LEU A 222 -34.45 -4.56 2.42
CA LEU A 222 -35.59 -5.42 2.74
C LEU A 222 -35.18 -6.49 3.74
N GLN A 223 -35.98 -6.70 4.79
CA GLN A 223 -35.76 -7.76 5.76
C GLN A 223 -36.11 -9.14 5.18
N ILE A 224 -35.21 -10.13 5.32
CA ILE A 224 -35.31 -11.43 4.63
C ILE A 224 -35.58 -12.66 5.52
N GLN A 225 -35.63 -12.53 6.86
CA GLN A 225 -35.93 -13.67 7.77
C GLN A 225 -37.14 -14.52 7.34
N ALA A 226 -38.23 -13.89 6.88
CA ALA A 226 -39.45 -14.58 6.45
C ALA A 226 -39.30 -15.38 5.14
N GLU A 227 -38.27 -15.13 4.33
CA GLU A 227 -37.93 -15.96 3.17
C GLU A 227 -36.99 -17.10 3.55
N LEU A 228 -36.08 -16.82 4.49
CA LEU A 228 -35.09 -17.76 5.06
C LEU A 228 -35.71 -18.79 6.01
N LEU A 229 -36.88 -18.51 6.58
CA LEU A 229 -37.56 -19.33 7.60
C LEU A 229 -36.75 -19.53 8.89
N ILE A 230 -35.99 -18.49 9.29
CA ILE A 230 -35.25 -18.43 10.56
C ILE A 230 -35.80 -17.31 11.44
N ASP A 231 -35.64 -17.47 12.75
CA ASP A 231 -36.00 -16.51 13.80
C ASP A 231 -34.90 -15.48 14.05
N ASP A 232 -33.67 -15.94 14.24
CA ASP A 232 -32.45 -15.13 14.39
C ASP A 232 -31.37 -15.52 13.36
N GLY A 233 -30.22 -14.83 13.39
CA GLY A 233 -29.06 -15.14 12.55
C GLY A 233 -28.29 -13.90 12.07
N TYR A 234 -27.01 -14.10 11.77
CA TYR A 234 -26.05 -13.06 11.38
C TYR A 234 -25.50 -13.32 9.97
N THR A 235 -25.21 -12.25 9.25
CA THR A 235 -24.54 -12.31 7.94
C THR A 235 -23.10 -12.82 8.10
N SER A 236 -22.64 -13.63 7.15
CA SER A 236 -21.27 -14.17 7.21
C SER A 236 -20.52 -14.15 5.88
N SER A 237 -21.15 -14.57 4.77
CA SER A 237 -20.61 -14.25 3.44
C SER A 237 -21.66 -14.30 2.35
N LEU A 238 -21.34 -13.68 1.21
CA LEU A 238 -22.11 -13.73 -0.02
C LEU A 238 -21.19 -14.26 -1.13
N SER A 239 -21.70 -15.10 -2.03
CA SER A 239 -20.94 -15.54 -3.20
C SER A 239 -20.62 -14.36 -4.15
N PRO A 240 -19.58 -14.44 -4.98
CA PRO A 240 -19.19 -13.36 -5.90
C PRO A 240 -20.32 -12.89 -6.82
N ASP A 241 -21.21 -13.80 -7.23
CA ASP A 241 -22.35 -13.54 -8.10
C ASP A 241 -23.62 -13.06 -7.36
N GLY A 242 -23.57 -12.99 -6.02
CA GLY A 242 -24.67 -12.53 -5.17
C GLY A 242 -25.81 -13.54 -4.97
N ASN A 243 -25.61 -14.83 -5.29
CA ASN A 243 -26.68 -15.83 -5.31
C ASN A 243 -26.61 -16.93 -4.21
N GLU A 244 -25.49 -17.10 -3.49
CA GLU A 244 -25.43 -17.88 -2.24
C GLU A 244 -25.14 -16.94 -1.06
N LEU A 245 -25.94 -17.04 0.01
CA LEU A 245 -25.76 -16.31 1.27
C LEU A 245 -25.48 -17.33 2.38
N TYR A 246 -24.33 -17.17 3.05
CA TYR A 246 -23.95 -17.96 4.22
C TYR A 246 -24.24 -17.16 5.50
N ILE A 247 -24.87 -17.82 6.45
CA ILE A 247 -25.49 -17.24 7.65
C ILE A 247 -24.97 -17.98 8.88
N TYR A 248 -24.55 -17.23 9.91
CA TYR A 248 -24.25 -17.78 11.23
C TYR A 248 -25.52 -17.76 12.12
N LYS A 249 -25.71 -18.80 12.94
CA LYS A 249 -26.82 -18.91 13.90
C LYS A 249 -26.39 -19.67 15.17
N ASP A 250 -26.83 -19.22 16.34
CA ASP A 250 -26.77 -20.02 17.57
C ASP A 250 -28.01 -20.94 17.60
N ASP A 251 -27.80 -22.26 17.69
CA ASP A 251 -28.86 -23.26 17.81
C ASP A 251 -28.99 -23.83 19.24
N GLY A 252 -28.59 -23.04 20.24
CA GLY A 252 -28.66 -23.36 21.65
C GLY A 252 -27.34 -23.91 22.20
N TYR A 253 -26.32 -23.04 22.23
CA TYR A 253 -24.92 -23.30 22.63
C TYR A 253 -24.03 -24.00 21.58
N ASP A 254 -24.60 -24.46 20.47
CA ASP A 254 -23.84 -24.87 19.29
C ASP A 254 -23.93 -23.76 18.23
N GLY A 255 -22.78 -23.24 17.79
CA GLY A 255 -22.71 -22.22 16.73
C GLY A 255 -22.72 -22.90 15.36
N ASN A 256 -23.55 -22.44 14.43
CA ASN A 256 -23.89 -23.16 13.21
C ASN A 256 -23.92 -22.28 11.96
N ILE A 257 -23.46 -22.85 10.83
CA ILE A 257 -23.46 -22.22 9.51
C ILE A 257 -24.60 -22.78 8.64
N TYR A 258 -25.40 -21.87 8.09
CA TYR A 258 -26.49 -22.13 7.16
C TYR A 258 -26.20 -21.52 5.80
N VAL A 259 -26.83 -22.02 4.74
CA VAL A 259 -26.79 -21.44 3.39
C VAL A 259 -28.19 -21.20 2.82
N SER A 260 -28.39 -20.10 2.11
CA SER A 260 -29.59 -19.81 1.31
C SER A 260 -29.22 -19.40 -0.11
N HIS A 261 -30.08 -19.68 -1.08
CA HIS A 261 -29.83 -19.40 -2.49
C HIS A 261 -30.86 -18.44 -3.09
N PHE A 262 -30.40 -17.32 -3.66
CA PHE A 262 -31.27 -16.35 -4.33
C PHE A 262 -31.74 -16.87 -5.69
N ASN A 263 -33.04 -17.13 -5.82
CA ASN A 263 -33.65 -17.73 -7.01
C ASN A 263 -34.99 -17.07 -7.34
N ASN A 264 -35.20 -16.75 -8.62
CA ASN A 264 -36.45 -16.14 -9.12
C ASN A 264 -36.89 -14.86 -8.38
N GLY A 265 -35.92 -14.07 -7.89
CA GLY A 265 -36.18 -12.78 -7.24
C GLY A 265 -36.38 -12.83 -5.72
N ARG A 266 -36.10 -13.96 -5.08
CA ARG A 266 -36.25 -14.18 -3.63
C ARG A 266 -35.20 -15.13 -3.07
N TRP A 267 -35.00 -15.13 -1.77
CA TRP A 267 -34.21 -16.13 -1.06
C TRP A 267 -34.98 -17.45 -0.88
N SER A 268 -34.23 -18.54 -0.75
CA SER A 268 -34.74 -19.84 -0.30
C SER A 268 -34.80 -19.89 1.23
N PRO A 269 -35.53 -20.86 1.81
CA PRO A 269 -35.27 -21.26 3.19
C PRO A 269 -33.78 -21.56 3.39
N ALA A 270 -33.25 -21.21 4.57
CA ALA A 270 -31.88 -21.48 4.94
C ALA A 270 -31.69 -22.96 5.30
N ALA A 271 -30.67 -23.60 4.75
CA ALA A 271 -30.34 -24.99 5.00
C ALA A 271 -29.08 -25.08 5.87
N ARG A 272 -29.16 -25.80 6.99
CA ARG A 272 -27.99 -26.11 7.85
C ARG A 272 -27.00 -26.95 7.05
N LEU A 273 -25.74 -26.54 7.00
CA LEU A 273 -24.67 -27.32 6.37
C LEU A 273 -24.41 -28.66 7.09
N ASN A 274 -23.76 -29.60 6.40
CA ASN A 274 -23.57 -30.97 6.86
C ASN A 274 -22.57 -31.10 8.05
N GLU A 275 -22.46 -32.30 8.63
CA GLU A 275 -21.68 -32.58 9.85
C GLU A 275 -20.16 -32.38 9.73
N ASN A 276 -19.62 -32.18 8.53
CA ASN A 276 -18.20 -31.81 8.37
C ASN A 276 -17.96 -30.32 8.67
N ILE A 277 -18.95 -29.47 8.36
CA ILE A 277 -18.97 -28.06 8.76
C ILE A 277 -19.56 -27.94 10.16
N ASN A 278 -20.83 -28.29 10.35
CA ASN A 278 -21.56 -28.02 11.59
C ASN A 278 -21.45 -29.17 12.59
N THR A 279 -20.82 -28.90 13.72
CA THR A 279 -20.49 -29.91 14.72
C THR A 279 -21.28 -29.67 16.02
N LYS A 280 -20.61 -29.82 17.17
CA LYS A 280 -21.11 -29.64 18.54
C LYS A 280 -20.11 -28.77 19.33
N TYR A 281 -19.77 -27.68 18.66
CA TYR A 281 -18.73 -26.69 18.90
C TYR A 281 -19.22 -25.37 18.30
N TRP A 282 -18.44 -24.30 18.45
CA TRP A 282 -18.80 -22.97 18.01
C TRP A 282 -18.23 -22.69 16.61
N GLU A 283 -19.03 -22.92 15.57
CA GLU A 283 -18.72 -22.44 14.21
C GLU A 283 -19.30 -21.01 14.01
N SER A 284 -18.49 -19.95 14.21
CA SER A 284 -18.98 -18.56 14.29
C SER A 284 -19.08 -17.80 12.96
N HIS A 285 -18.30 -18.17 11.93
CA HIS A 285 -18.23 -17.42 10.68
C HIS A 285 -17.71 -18.28 9.52
N ALA A 286 -18.20 -18.07 8.29
CA ALA A 286 -17.80 -18.80 7.09
C ALA A 286 -17.83 -17.96 5.79
N CYS A 287 -16.76 -18.06 4.99
CA CYS A 287 -16.61 -17.45 3.67
C CYS A 287 -16.39 -18.48 2.56
N ILE A 288 -17.22 -18.37 1.51
CA ILE A 288 -17.18 -19.18 0.29
C ILE A 288 -16.11 -18.67 -0.70
N SER A 289 -15.33 -19.57 -1.29
CA SER A 289 -14.31 -19.21 -2.28
C SER A 289 -14.91 -18.76 -3.62
N PRO A 290 -14.17 -18.01 -4.47
CA PRO A 290 -14.73 -17.45 -5.70
C PRO A 290 -15.16 -18.47 -6.75
N ASP A 291 -14.60 -19.67 -6.71
CA ASP A 291 -14.98 -20.83 -7.53
C ASP A 291 -16.10 -21.68 -6.90
N GLY A 292 -16.57 -21.31 -5.71
CA GLY A 292 -17.58 -22.01 -4.92
C GLY A 292 -17.14 -23.37 -4.37
N GLN A 293 -15.85 -23.72 -4.46
CA GLN A 293 -15.35 -25.07 -4.11
C GLN A 293 -14.84 -25.21 -2.68
N LYS A 294 -14.49 -24.11 -1.98
CA LYS A 294 -13.95 -24.12 -0.62
C LYS A 294 -14.75 -23.23 0.33
N LEU A 295 -14.91 -23.67 1.57
CA LEU A 295 -15.46 -22.87 2.67
C LEU A 295 -14.35 -22.65 3.69
N TYR A 296 -13.93 -21.40 3.88
CA TYR A 296 -13.07 -20.99 4.99
C TYR A 296 -13.97 -20.62 6.16
N PHE A 297 -13.76 -21.17 7.36
CA PHE A 297 -14.66 -20.90 8.49
C PHE A 297 -13.96 -21.02 9.84
N THR A 298 -14.42 -20.25 10.83
CA THR A 298 -13.89 -20.25 12.19
C THR A 298 -14.56 -21.31 13.05
N SER A 299 -13.81 -22.01 13.90
CA SER A 299 -14.31 -23.07 14.78
C SER A 299 -13.46 -23.30 16.04
N ASN A 300 -14.10 -23.60 17.18
CA ASN A 300 -13.42 -24.10 18.40
C ASN A 300 -13.40 -25.64 18.53
N ARG A 301 -13.53 -26.36 17.41
CA ARG A 301 -13.48 -27.83 17.38
C ARG A 301 -12.15 -28.37 17.89
N LYS A 302 -12.19 -29.57 18.47
CA LYS A 302 -10.99 -30.26 18.99
C LYS A 302 -9.92 -30.40 17.90
N GLY A 303 -8.82 -29.66 18.05
CA GLY A 303 -7.75 -29.58 17.06
C GLY A 303 -7.27 -28.14 16.81
N THR A 304 -7.87 -27.15 17.46
CA THR A 304 -7.38 -25.76 17.52
C THR A 304 -5.95 -25.64 18.03
N TYR A 305 -5.27 -24.58 17.59
CA TYR A 305 -4.08 -24.02 18.24
C TYR A 305 -4.48 -23.12 19.42
N GLY A 306 -5.61 -22.42 19.31
CA GLY A 306 -6.11 -21.48 20.30
C GLY A 306 -7.55 -21.77 20.74
N GLY A 307 -8.30 -20.70 20.96
CA GLY A 307 -9.71 -20.71 21.29
C GLY A 307 -10.60 -20.93 20.07
N LEU A 308 -10.48 -20.06 19.07
CA LEU A 308 -11.18 -20.13 17.79
C LEU A 308 -10.15 -20.09 16.65
N ASP A 309 -10.12 -21.13 15.81
CA ASP A 309 -9.17 -21.25 14.69
C ASP A 309 -9.92 -21.19 13.35
N ILE A 310 -9.24 -20.77 12.28
CA ILE A 310 -9.75 -20.87 10.90
C ILE A 310 -9.44 -22.26 10.31
N TYR A 311 -10.47 -22.88 9.76
CA TYR A 311 -10.46 -24.12 9.01
C TYR A 311 -10.83 -23.88 7.54
N VAL A 312 -10.51 -24.84 6.68
CA VAL A 312 -11.01 -24.92 5.30
C VAL A 312 -11.65 -26.29 5.04
N SER A 313 -12.79 -26.30 4.37
CA SER A 313 -13.44 -27.49 3.80
C SER A 313 -13.54 -27.34 2.29
N GLU A 314 -13.51 -28.46 1.55
CA GLU A 314 -13.68 -28.48 0.09
C GLU A 314 -14.96 -29.26 -0.27
N LYS A 315 -15.68 -28.84 -1.32
CA LYS A 315 -16.80 -29.59 -1.88
C LYS A 315 -16.30 -30.84 -2.60
N ASP A 316 -17.01 -31.94 -2.43
CA ASP A 316 -16.76 -33.18 -3.16
C ASP A 316 -17.41 -33.18 -4.56
N SER A 317 -17.23 -34.27 -5.30
CA SER A 317 -17.76 -34.42 -6.66
C SER A 317 -19.30 -34.48 -6.78
N VAL A 318 -20.04 -34.52 -5.67
CA VAL A 318 -21.51 -34.40 -5.66
C VAL A 318 -22.01 -33.07 -5.06
N GLY A 319 -21.09 -32.21 -4.63
CA GLY A 319 -21.37 -30.87 -4.10
C GLY A 319 -21.47 -30.78 -2.58
N GLU A 320 -21.21 -31.88 -1.85
CA GLU A 320 -21.26 -31.93 -0.40
C GLU A 320 -19.93 -31.45 0.21
N TRP A 321 -19.98 -30.75 1.34
CA TRP A 321 -18.78 -30.34 2.07
C TRP A 321 -18.06 -31.56 2.67
N GLY A 322 -16.77 -31.72 2.36
CA GLY A 322 -15.89 -32.74 2.91
C GLY A 322 -15.29 -32.37 4.27
N PRO A 323 -14.53 -33.29 4.91
CA PRO A 323 -13.93 -33.06 6.22
C PRO A 323 -13.01 -31.83 6.24
N ALA A 324 -13.24 -30.94 7.20
CA ALA A 324 -12.49 -29.69 7.32
C ALA A 324 -11.07 -29.89 7.88
N VAL A 325 -10.13 -29.05 7.43
CA VAL A 325 -8.71 -29.05 7.79
C VAL A 325 -8.34 -27.70 8.41
N ASN A 326 -7.60 -27.71 9.51
CA ASN A 326 -7.10 -26.50 10.17
C ASN A 326 -6.06 -25.80 9.26
N LEU A 327 -6.09 -24.47 9.12
CA LEU A 327 -5.13 -23.75 8.25
C LEU A 327 -3.68 -23.74 8.76
N GLY A 328 -3.43 -24.21 9.99
CA GLY A 328 -2.11 -24.38 10.55
C GLY A 328 -1.53 -23.11 11.18
N PRO A 329 -0.32 -23.19 11.76
CA PRO A 329 0.26 -22.16 12.63
C PRO A 329 0.81 -20.94 11.87
N ALA A 330 0.62 -20.88 10.55
CA ALA A 330 0.86 -19.68 9.76
C ALA A 330 -0.32 -18.71 9.81
N ILE A 331 -1.55 -19.22 9.98
CA ILE A 331 -2.77 -18.41 10.11
C ILE A 331 -3.26 -18.41 11.57
N ASN A 332 -3.34 -19.60 12.19
CA ASN A 332 -3.91 -19.77 13.52
C ASN A 332 -2.85 -19.64 14.62
N THR A 333 -3.25 -19.11 15.77
CA THR A 333 -2.40 -18.77 16.91
C THR A 333 -2.94 -19.40 18.20
N PRO A 334 -2.29 -19.23 19.37
CA PRO A 334 -2.86 -19.63 20.65
C PRO A 334 -4.10 -18.83 21.09
N PHE A 335 -4.61 -17.89 20.28
CA PHE A 335 -5.68 -16.96 20.63
C PHE A 335 -6.96 -17.20 19.81
N ASN A 336 -7.60 -16.16 19.26
CA ASN A 336 -8.77 -16.29 18.39
C ASN A 336 -8.46 -15.71 17.01
N GLU A 337 -8.80 -16.46 15.97
CA GLU A 337 -8.86 -16.06 14.57
C GLU A 337 -10.31 -16.18 14.05
N GLU A 338 -10.93 -15.04 13.79
CA GLU A 338 -12.35 -14.89 13.47
C GLU A 338 -12.59 -14.14 12.15
N THR A 339 -13.85 -14.13 11.71
CA THR A 339 -14.33 -13.44 10.50
C THR A 339 -13.43 -13.61 9.25
N PRO A 340 -13.12 -14.84 8.81
CA PRO A 340 -12.34 -15.07 7.59
C PRO A 340 -13.13 -14.65 6.35
N PHE A 341 -12.44 -13.99 5.41
CA PHE A 341 -12.91 -13.62 4.08
C PHE A 341 -11.82 -13.87 3.03
N ILE A 342 -12.12 -14.62 1.97
CA ILE A 342 -11.21 -14.83 0.83
C ILE A 342 -11.55 -13.85 -0.30
N ASN A 343 -10.53 -13.20 -0.88
CA ASN A 343 -10.71 -12.18 -1.93
C ASN A 343 -11.16 -12.78 -3.29
N ASN A 344 -11.53 -11.91 -4.24
CA ASN A 344 -12.09 -12.34 -5.53
C ASN A 344 -11.12 -13.17 -6.41
N SER A 345 -9.80 -13.04 -6.22
CA SER A 345 -8.81 -13.87 -6.92
C SER A 345 -8.54 -15.22 -6.23
N GLY A 346 -9.15 -15.46 -5.05
CA GLY A 346 -9.03 -16.71 -4.30
C GLY A 346 -7.67 -16.90 -3.61
N LYS A 347 -6.88 -15.83 -3.50
CA LYS A 347 -5.46 -15.87 -3.10
C LYS A 347 -5.12 -15.08 -1.84
N VAL A 348 -5.94 -14.11 -1.45
CA VAL A 348 -5.71 -13.32 -0.23
C VAL A 348 -6.81 -13.61 0.78
N LEU A 349 -6.43 -14.16 1.93
CA LEU A 349 -7.31 -14.39 3.07
C LEU A 349 -7.18 -13.21 4.01
N PHE A 350 -8.25 -12.43 4.12
CA PHE A 350 -8.46 -11.45 5.17
C PHE A 350 -9.11 -12.15 6.37
N PHE A 351 -8.73 -11.79 7.59
CA PHE A 351 -9.33 -12.33 8.81
C PHE A 351 -9.00 -11.43 10.00
N SER A 352 -9.79 -11.50 11.07
CA SER A 352 -9.48 -10.77 12.30
C SER A 352 -8.83 -11.70 13.33
N SER A 353 -7.81 -11.24 14.02
CA SER A 353 -7.06 -12.06 14.99
C SER A 353 -6.67 -11.27 16.23
N ARG A 354 -6.69 -11.94 17.38
CA ARG A 354 -6.06 -11.44 18.61
C ARG A 354 -4.56 -11.70 18.65
N GLY A 355 -4.07 -12.69 17.90
CA GLY A 355 -2.65 -13.02 17.77
C GLY A 355 -1.90 -12.13 16.76
N HIS A 356 -0.78 -12.64 16.24
CA HIS A 356 0.10 -11.94 15.29
C HIS A 356 0.60 -10.56 15.78
N PHE A 357 1.00 -9.68 14.88
CA PHE A 357 1.45 -8.31 15.17
C PHE A 357 0.24 -7.38 15.35
N ASN A 358 -0.57 -7.63 16.37
CA ASN A 358 -1.83 -6.94 16.70
C ASN A 358 -1.56 -5.61 17.47
N MET A 359 -2.45 -4.62 17.38
CA MET A 359 -2.39 -3.35 18.12
C MET A 359 -3.57 -3.08 19.08
N GLY A 360 -4.67 -3.82 18.99
CA GLY A 360 -5.85 -3.67 19.83
C GLY A 360 -6.28 -4.94 20.60
N GLY A 361 -7.48 -5.39 20.26
CA GLY A 361 -8.19 -6.57 20.76
C GLY A 361 -8.16 -7.63 19.67
N HIS A 362 -9.13 -7.61 18.76
CA HIS A 362 -8.96 -8.17 17.41
C HIS A 362 -8.46 -7.09 16.45
N ASP A 363 -7.56 -7.48 15.55
CA ASP A 363 -7.06 -6.67 14.44
C ASP A 363 -7.34 -7.40 13.12
N ILE A 364 -7.63 -6.67 12.04
CA ILE A 364 -7.75 -7.22 10.68
C ILE A 364 -6.34 -7.48 10.12
N PHE A 365 -6.08 -8.71 9.70
CA PHE A 365 -4.88 -9.14 8.98
C PHE A 365 -5.22 -9.61 7.57
N TYR A 366 -4.20 -9.67 6.71
CA TYR A 366 -4.26 -10.43 5.46
C TYR A 366 -3.07 -11.37 5.30
N SER A 367 -3.29 -12.51 4.65
CA SER A 367 -2.24 -13.45 4.23
C SER A 367 -2.43 -13.84 2.77
N VAL A 368 -1.32 -14.01 2.05
CA VAL A 368 -1.31 -14.35 0.61
C VAL A 368 -0.93 -15.81 0.43
N ASN A 369 -1.79 -16.57 -0.25
CA ASN A 369 -1.49 -17.94 -0.66
C ASN A 369 -0.59 -17.95 -1.91
N LYS A 370 0.55 -18.62 -1.80
CA LYS A 370 1.51 -18.87 -2.89
C LYS A 370 1.60 -20.39 -3.07
N ASP A 371 0.99 -20.88 -4.14
CA ASP A 371 0.99 -22.30 -4.57
C ASP A 371 0.61 -23.32 -3.49
N GLY A 372 -0.27 -22.92 -2.55
CA GLY A 372 -0.76 -23.73 -1.44
C GLY A 372 -0.33 -23.21 -0.06
N GLU A 373 0.80 -22.52 0.03
CA GLU A 373 1.37 -22.04 1.29
C GLU A 373 0.92 -20.61 1.61
N TRP A 374 0.50 -20.36 2.86
CA TRP A 374 0.10 -19.04 3.34
C TRP A 374 1.33 -18.24 3.81
N SER A 375 1.42 -16.96 3.43
CA SER A 375 2.42 -16.05 3.99
C SER A 375 2.17 -15.76 5.47
N SER A 376 3.19 -15.28 6.17
CA SER A 376 3.00 -14.57 7.45
C SER A 376 1.89 -13.52 7.31
N PRO A 377 0.93 -13.44 8.26
CA PRO A 377 -0.13 -12.45 8.21
C PRO A 377 0.40 -11.04 8.46
N VAL A 378 -0.06 -10.10 7.64
CA VAL A 378 0.31 -8.67 7.70
C VAL A 378 -0.86 -7.90 8.28
N ASN A 379 -0.60 -7.06 9.28
CA ASN A 379 -1.59 -6.19 9.91
C ASN A 379 -2.07 -5.14 8.89
N MET A 380 -3.39 -4.93 8.76
CA MET A 380 -3.94 -3.94 7.82
C MET A 380 -3.67 -2.48 8.21
N GLY A 381 -3.13 -2.22 9.40
CA GLY A 381 -2.57 -0.94 9.81
C GLY A 381 -3.59 0.09 10.31
N TYR A 382 -3.09 1.04 11.09
CA TYR A 382 -3.88 2.19 11.54
C TYR A 382 -4.13 3.18 10.38
N PRO A 383 -5.33 3.76 10.21
CA PRO A 383 -6.51 3.69 11.09
C PRO A 383 -7.60 2.72 10.60
N LEU A 384 -7.25 1.63 9.90
CA LEU A 384 -8.22 0.56 9.60
C LEU A 384 -8.37 -0.35 10.83
N ASN A 385 -7.23 -0.73 11.40
CA ASN A 385 -7.16 -1.28 12.75
C ASN A 385 -6.98 -0.14 13.74
N THR A 386 -7.55 -0.32 14.92
CA THR A 386 -7.61 0.63 16.02
C THR A 386 -6.92 0.04 17.25
N THR A 387 -7.02 0.74 18.37
CA THR A 387 -6.60 0.23 19.67
C THR A 387 -7.77 -0.45 20.40
N ASP A 388 -8.75 -0.99 19.67
CA ASP A 388 -9.97 -1.66 20.17
C ASP A 388 -10.22 -2.99 19.41
N ASP A 389 -11.46 -3.42 19.09
CA ASP A 389 -11.74 -4.68 18.37
C ASP A 389 -12.24 -4.38 16.93
N ASP A 390 -11.45 -4.74 15.91
CA ASP A 390 -11.77 -4.53 14.49
C ASP A 390 -12.07 -5.87 13.76
N LEU A 391 -13.30 -6.00 13.25
CA LEU A 391 -13.84 -7.23 12.65
C LEU A 391 -14.68 -6.96 11.38
N PHE A 392 -15.00 -8.05 10.66
CA PHE A 392 -15.92 -8.06 9.51
C PHE A 392 -15.47 -7.20 8.32
N TYR A 393 -14.17 -7.23 7.98
CA TYR A 393 -13.67 -6.68 6.72
C TYR A 393 -14.13 -7.56 5.54
N SER A 394 -15.20 -7.17 4.84
CA SER A 394 -15.68 -7.87 3.64
C SER A 394 -15.02 -7.28 2.37
N PRO A 395 -13.92 -7.86 1.85
CA PRO A 395 -13.19 -7.33 0.70
C PRO A 395 -13.99 -7.43 -0.60
N VAL A 396 -13.67 -6.54 -1.55
CA VAL A 396 -14.02 -6.67 -2.96
C VAL A 396 -12.79 -6.42 -3.84
N SER A 397 -12.83 -6.90 -5.09
CA SER A 397 -11.66 -6.94 -5.96
C SER A 397 -10.52 -7.73 -5.29
N GLU A 398 -9.28 -7.27 -5.41
CA GLU A 398 -8.12 -7.89 -4.73
C GLU A 398 -8.09 -7.64 -3.20
N GLY A 399 -8.88 -6.70 -2.68
CA GLY A 399 -9.00 -6.43 -1.24
C GLY A 399 -8.54 -5.05 -0.74
N HIS A 400 -8.10 -4.15 -1.63
CA HIS A 400 -7.87 -2.73 -1.28
C HIS A 400 -9.18 -1.94 -1.07
N ILE A 401 -10.32 -2.53 -1.38
CA ILE A 401 -11.65 -1.98 -1.12
C ILE A 401 -12.42 -3.02 -0.31
N ALA A 402 -13.19 -2.57 0.68
CA ALA A 402 -14.07 -3.43 1.46
C ALA A 402 -15.37 -2.72 1.85
N TYR A 403 -16.31 -3.50 2.36
CA TYR A 403 -17.42 -3.05 3.16
C TYR A 403 -17.19 -3.51 4.61
N MET A 404 -17.38 -2.61 5.58
CA MET A 404 -17.29 -2.88 7.01
C MET A 404 -18.17 -1.88 7.78
N SER A 405 -18.42 -2.11 9.06
CA SER A 405 -19.27 -1.24 9.89
C SER A 405 -18.46 -0.46 10.89
N VAL A 406 -18.64 0.87 10.91
CA VAL A 406 -17.81 1.82 11.65
C VAL A 406 -18.69 2.69 12.54
N PHE A 407 -18.24 3.00 13.76
CA PHE A 407 -18.88 4.02 14.58
C PHE A 407 -18.61 5.41 13.96
N ASP A 408 -19.67 6.11 13.54
CA ASP A 408 -19.61 7.45 12.98
C ASP A 408 -20.52 8.39 13.79
N PRO A 409 -19.98 9.35 14.56
CA PRO A 409 -20.79 10.26 15.37
C PRO A 409 -21.62 11.26 14.55
N ASP A 410 -21.31 11.44 13.26
CA ASP A 410 -22.10 12.22 12.30
C ASP A 410 -22.93 11.31 11.36
N GLY A 411 -22.95 9.99 11.62
CA GLY A 411 -23.67 8.96 10.85
C GLY A 411 -25.17 8.87 11.14
N PHE A 412 -25.80 7.80 10.63
CA PHE A 412 -27.23 7.54 10.83
C PHE A 412 -27.52 6.87 12.19
N GLY A 413 -26.67 5.93 12.59
CA GLY A 413 -26.90 5.03 13.73
C GLY A 413 -25.75 4.97 14.73
N MET A 414 -25.55 3.81 15.35
CA MET A 414 -24.43 3.55 16.25
C MET A 414 -23.23 2.93 15.53
N GLN A 415 -23.50 2.11 14.52
CA GLN A 415 -22.51 1.62 13.58
C GLN A 415 -23.14 1.70 12.19
N ASP A 416 -22.46 2.38 11.29
CA ASP A 416 -22.91 2.62 9.92
C ASP A 416 -22.06 1.77 8.97
N ILE A 417 -22.69 1.17 7.96
CA ILE A 417 -21.99 0.46 6.90
C ILE A 417 -21.26 1.49 6.03
N MET A 418 -19.93 1.33 5.97
CA MET A 418 -19.00 2.11 5.19
C MET A 418 -18.45 1.25 4.04
N ARG A 419 -18.30 1.85 2.86
CA ARG A 419 -17.36 1.35 1.85
C ARG A 419 -16.02 2.02 2.15
N VAL A 420 -14.99 1.22 2.38
CA VAL A 420 -13.63 1.66 2.68
C VAL A 420 -12.74 1.39 1.48
N GLU A 421 -11.89 2.35 1.14
CA GLU A 421 -10.85 2.19 0.13
C GLU A 421 -9.49 2.54 0.75
N VAL A 422 -8.65 1.51 0.87
CA VAL A 422 -7.32 1.52 1.48
C VAL A 422 -6.30 1.84 0.38
N PHE A 423 -5.46 2.85 0.57
CA PHE A 423 -4.44 3.20 -0.42
C PHE A 423 -3.04 2.81 0.05
N THR A 424 -2.29 2.18 -0.85
CA THR A 424 -0.97 1.58 -0.64
C THR A 424 -0.01 1.97 -1.78
N ASP A 425 1.26 1.54 -1.72
CA ASP A 425 2.24 1.78 -2.80
C ASP A 425 1.80 1.16 -4.15
N ASP A 426 1.20 -0.03 -4.11
CA ASP A 426 0.72 -0.80 -5.26
C ASP A 426 -0.71 -0.45 -5.68
N TYR A 427 -1.54 -0.01 -4.74
CA TYR A 427 -2.84 0.62 -4.98
C TYR A 427 -2.84 2.11 -4.56
N PRO A 428 -2.08 2.98 -5.26
CA PRO A 428 -2.01 4.38 -4.87
C PRO A 428 -3.27 5.12 -5.31
N ARG A 429 -3.77 6.03 -4.45
CA ARG A 429 -4.89 6.93 -4.79
C ARG A 429 -4.59 7.67 -6.09
N LYS A 430 -5.56 7.72 -7.01
CA LYS A 430 -5.43 8.32 -8.35
C LYS A 430 -6.45 9.43 -8.55
N PHE A 431 -5.99 10.58 -9.02
CA PHE A 431 -6.80 11.75 -9.33
C PHE A 431 -7.06 11.87 -10.83
N HIS A 432 -8.29 12.25 -11.19
CA HIS A 432 -8.65 12.65 -12.56
C HIS A 432 -8.39 14.15 -12.72
N VAL A 433 -7.25 14.48 -13.32
CA VAL A 433 -6.82 15.86 -13.55
C VAL A 433 -7.32 16.32 -14.90
N ARG A 434 -8.03 17.45 -14.94
CA ARG A 434 -8.63 18.04 -16.14
C ARG A 434 -8.30 19.52 -16.23
N GLY A 435 -8.00 20.01 -17.42
CA GLY A 435 -7.72 21.43 -17.64
C GLY A 435 -8.00 21.89 -19.07
N MET A 436 -7.74 23.17 -19.31
CA MET A 436 -7.77 23.74 -20.66
C MET A 436 -6.47 24.50 -20.93
N VAL A 437 -5.92 24.36 -22.13
CA VAL A 437 -4.74 25.08 -22.56
C VAL A 437 -4.85 25.48 -24.03
N GLN A 438 -4.48 26.72 -24.34
CA GLN A 438 -4.61 27.28 -25.68
C GLN A 438 -3.31 27.97 -26.14
N LEU A 439 -3.07 27.97 -27.45
CA LEU A 439 -2.04 28.82 -28.04
C LEU A 439 -2.58 30.24 -28.19
N LYS A 440 -1.88 31.22 -27.60
CA LYS A 440 -2.22 32.63 -27.74
C LYS A 440 -1.83 33.12 -29.14
N ASP A 441 -2.65 34.02 -29.69
CA ASP A 441 -2.44 34.68 -30.99
C ASP A 441 -2.44 33.73 -32.21
N LEU A 442 -2.87 32.47 -32.02
CA LEU A 442 -3.16 31.51 -33.09
C LEU A 442 -4.35 32.00 -33.94
N LEU A 443 -4.20 31.99 -35.26
CA LEU A 443 -5.26 32.36 -36.20
C LEU A 443 -6.36 31.29 -36.23
N SER A 444 -7.63 31.72 -36.19
CA SER A 444 -8.83 30.87 -36.06
C SER A 444 -9.07 29.82 -37.16
N GLN A 445 -8.28 29.85 -38.24
CA GLN A 445 -8.28 28.85 -39.31
C GLN A 445 -7.36 27.64 -39.00
N PHE A 446 -6.50 27.75 -37.99
CA PHE A 446 -5.63 26.68 -37.52
C PHE A 446 -6.14 26.11 -36.20
N THR A 447 -5.79 24.86 -35.95
CA THR A 447 -6.07 24.13 -34.71
C THR A 447 -4.80 23.38 -34.34
N ASP A 448 -4.39 23.44 -33.08
CA ASP A 448 -3.13 22.88 -32.61
C ASP A 448 -3.26 22.34 -31.19
N SER A 449 -2.71 21.14 -30.98
CA SER A 449 -2.61 20.51 -29.67
C SER A 449 -1.37 20.99 -28.94
N VAL A 450 -1.52 21.24 -27.64
CA VAL A 450 -0.40 21.41 -26.71
C VAL A 450 -0.10 20.05 -26.09
N SER A 451 1.18 19.72 -25.90
CA SER A 451 1.63 18.58 -25.10
C SER A 451 1.59 18.97 -23.63
N ILE A 452 0.88 18.21 -22.79
CA ILE A 452 0.91 18.32 -21.33
C ILE A 452 1.61 17.07 -20.80
N LYS A 453 2.74 17.29 -20.12
CA LYS A 453 3.50 16.23 -19.42
C LYS A 453 3.39 16.45 -17.92
N ALA A 454 3.22 15.39 -17.14
CA ALA A 454 3.38 15.42 -15.69
C ALA A 454 4.66 14.67 -15.33
N LEU A 455 5.64 15.42 -14.81
CA LEU A 455 6.90 14.90 -14.30
C LEU A 455 6.78 14.74 -12.78
N ASP A 456 7.12 13.58 -12.22
CA ASP A 456 7.20 13.39 -10.77
C ASP A 456 8.38 14.20 -10.20
N LYS A 457 8.21 14.86 -9.06
CA LYS A 457 9.29 15.66 -8.45
C LYS A 457 10.34 14.82 -7.71
N SER A 458 9.99 13.60 -7.30
CA SER A 458 10.85 12.71 -6.51
C SER A 458 11.65 11.74 -7.39
N THR A 459 11.03 11.08 -8.37
CA THR A 459 11.71 10.16 -9.29
C THR A 459 12.27 10.85 -10.53
N LEU A 460 11.78 12.06 -10.86
CA LEU A 460 12.04 12.79 -12.10
C LEU A 460 11.56 12.05 -13.38
N GLU A 461 10.64 11.10 -13.24
CA GLU A 461 10.05 10.37 -14.36
C GLU A 461 8.79 11.07 -14.93
N ILE A 462 8.51 10.87 -16.22
CA ILE A 462 7.30 11.40 -16.87
C ILE A 462 6.17 10.38 -16.68
N MET A 463 5.39 10.55 -15.62
CA MET A 463 4.26 9.68 -15.27
C MET A 463 3.12 9.75 -16.29
N VAL A 464 2.95 10.91 -16.94
CA VAL A 464 1.90 11.15 -17.95
C VAL A 464 2.43 12.04 -19.06
N ALA A 465 2.09 11.71 -20.31
CA ALA A 465 2.15 12.62 -21.45
C ALA A 465 0.85 12.54 -22.26
N VAL A 466 0.12 13.64 -22.39
CA VAL A 466 -1.12 13.75 -23.17
C VAL A 466 -1.11 14.99 -24.05
N TYR A 467 -2.04 15.06 -25.01
CA TYR A 467 -2.24 16.21 -25.88
C TYR A 467 -3.62 16.82 -25.66
N SER A 468 -3.74 18.15 -25.70
CA SER A 468 -5.05 18.80 -25.68
C SER A 468 -5.82 18.61 -26.98
N ASP A 469 -7.15 18.57 -26.91
CA ASP A 469 -8.01 18.66 -28.10
C ASP A 469 -7.72 19.98 -28.83
N PRO A 470 -7.37 19.95 -30.13
CA PRO A 470 -6.82 21.11 -30.84
C PRO A 470 -7.85 22.20 -31.15
N ARG A 471 -9.13 21.99 -30.83
CA ARG A 471 -10.24 22.94 -31.10
C ARG A 471 -10.71 23.65 -29.84
N THR A 472 -10.74 22.94 -28.72
CA THR A 472 -11.24 23.42 -27.42
C THR A 472 -10.11 23.78 -26.45
N GLY A 473 -8.95 23.11 -26.59
CA GLY A 473 -7.85 23.16 -25.64
C GLY A 473 -8.03 22.22 -24.43
N LEU A 474 -9.11 21.43 -24.37
CA LEU A 474 -9.37 20.49 -23.28
C LEU A 474 -8.31 19.39 -23.23
N PHE A 475 -7.80 19.10 -22.03
CA PHE A 475 -7.03 17.88 -21.74
C PHE A 475 -7.50 17.27 -20.43
N GLU A 476 -7.34 15.95 -20.30
CA GLU A 476 -7.51 15.24 -19.04
C GLU A 476 -6.63 13.99 -18.97
N PHE A 477 -6.30 13.56 -17.76
CA PHE A 477 -5.52 12.36 -17.48
C PHE A 477 -5.78 11.85 -16.05
N LYS A 478 -5.38 10.61 -15.77
CA LYS A 478 -5.31 10.07 -14.41
C LYS A 478 -3.85 9.91 -13.99
N ILE A 479 -3.55 10.29 -12.75
CA ILE A 479 -2.21 10.23 -12.14
C ILE A 479 -2.34 9.89 -10.65
N PRO A 480 -1.37 9.24 -10.00
CA PRO A 480 -1.37 9.06 -8.56
C PRO A 480 -1.40 10.38 -7.75
N HIS A 481 -1.59 10.24 -6.44
CA HIS A 481 -1.23 11.25 -5.45
C HIS A 481 0.29 11.52 -5.48
N GLY A 482 0.71 12.70 -5.03
CA GLY A 482 2.12 13.10 -4.99
C GLY A 482 2.38 14.55 -5.40
N GLU A 483 3.65 14.87 -5.66
CA GLU A 483 4.09 16.17 -6.15
C GLU A 483 4.62 16.09 -7.59
N TYR A 484 3.98 16.86 -8.47
CA TYR A 484 4.26 16.86 -9.90
C TYR A 484 4.68 18.24 -10.42
N LYS A 485 5.39 18.22 -11.54
CA LYS A 485 5.69 19.38 -12.39
C LYS A 485 4.97 19.17 -13.71
N LEU A 486 3.87 19.91 -13.90
CA LEU A 486 3.18 20.01 -15.19
C LEU A 486 4.03 20.85 -16.15
N ILE A 487 4.24 20.32 -17.35
CA ILE A 487 5.02 20.95 -18.40
C ILE A 487 4.14 21.03 -19.65
N TYR A 488 3.84 22.25 -20.09
CA TYR A 488 3.03 22.54 -21.26
C TYR A 488 3.95 22.98 -22.40
N GLU A 489 3.92 22.27 -23.52
CA GLU A 489 4.83 22.46 -24.64
C GLU A 489 4.10 22.45 -25.99
N SER A 490 4.43 23.39 -26.87
CA SER A 490 4.05 23.37 -28.27
C SER A 490 5.10 24.09 -29.11
N GLU A 491 5.24 23.67 -30.36
CA GLU A 491 6.16 24.26 -31.33
C GLU A 491 5.89 25.76 -31.54
N GLY A 492 6.95 26.57 -31.62
CA GLY A 492 6.86 28.02 -31.78
C GLY A 492 6.28 28.79 -30.57
N SER A 493 6.21 28.17 -29.39
CA SER A 493 5.61 28.76 -28.18
C SER A 493 6.47 28.64 -26.91
N GLU A 494 6.15 29.45 -25.90
CA GLU A 494 6.78 29.41 -24.58
C GLU A 494 6.39 28.12 -23.82
N THR A 495 7.38 27.37 -23.34
CA THR A 495 7.13 26.27 -22.38
C THR A 495 6.66 26.83 -21.04
N ILE A 496 5.43 26.52 -20.63
CA ILE A 496 4.93 26.82 -19.29
C ILE A 496 5.23 25.63 -18.37
N LYS A 497 5.74 25.90 -17.17
CA LYS A 497 5.89 24.88 -16.11
C LYS A 497 5.11 25.32 -14.87
N LYS A 498 4.31 24.42 -14.29
CA LYS A 498 3.54 24.63 -13.06
C LYS A 498 3.75 23.47 -12.11
N ASP A 499 3.75 23.74 -10.82
CA ASP A 499 3.69 22.69 -9.81
C ASP A 499 2.23 22.24 -9.63
N LEU A 500 2.03 20.94 -9.46
CA LEU A 500 0.74 20.32 -9.12
C LEU A 500 0.97 19.45 -7.89
N TYR A 501 0.26 19.74 -6.80
CA TYR A 501 0.25 18.93 -5.60
C TYR A 501 -1.07 18.18 -5.50
N LEU A 502 -0.99 16.87 -5.28
CA LEU A 502 -2.11 15.95 -5.16
C LEU A 502 -1.97 15.22 -3.82
N PRO A 503 -2.31 15.86 -2.69
CA PRO A 503 -2.16 15.24 -1.38
C PRO A 503 -3.12 14.05 -1.22
N LEU A 504 -2.72 13.09 -0.40
CA LEU A 504 -3.55 11.93 -0.09
C LEU A 504 -4.90 12.35 0.52
N ASP A 505 -4.96 13.42 1.32
CA ASP A 505 -6.15 13.86 2.08
C ASP A 505 -7.20 14.66 1.28
N HIS A 506 -6.96 14.96 0.00
CA HIS A 506 -7.84 15.82 -0.80
C HIS A 506 -9.29 15.27 -0.88
N THR A 507 -10.33 16.10 -0.72
CA THR A 507 -11.71 15.60 -0.62
C THR A 507 -12.21 14.94 -1.92
N GLU A 508 -11.95 15.58 -3.06
CA GLU A 508 -12.41 15.14 -4.39
C GLU A 508 -11.36 14.30 -5.11
N ASP A 509 -11.78 13.31 -5.91
CA ASP A 509 -10.87 12.60 -6.83
C ASP A 509 -10.65 13.35 -8.16
N SER A 510 -11.38 14.45 -8.39
CA SER A 510 -11.32 15.24 -9.63
C SER A 510 -10.69 16.61 -9.38
N ILE A 511 -9.68 16.96 -10.19
CA ILE A 511 -8.92 18.21 -10.06
C ILE A 511 -9.09 19.03 -11.33
N ILE A 512 -9.67 20.22 -11.19
CA ILE A 512 -9.85 21.17 -12.30
C ILE A 512 -8.75 22.22 -12.26
N LEU A 513 -7.85 22.18 -13.24
CA LEU A 513 -6.77 23.15 -13.42
C LEU A 513 -7.29 24.45 -14.04
N ALA A 514 -6.64 25.57 -13.69
CA ALA A 514 -6.88 26.85 -14.34
C ALA A 514 -6.50 26.81 -15.84
N THR A 515 -7.17 27.61 -16.66
CA THR A 515 -6.88 27.70 -18.10
C THR A 515 -5.54 28.38 -18.36
N GLU A 516 -4.60 27.69 -19.00
CA GLU A 516 -3.30 28.24 -19.39
C GLU A 516 -3.31 28.76 -20.84
N GLN A 517 -2.45 29.75 -21.13
CA GLN A 517 -2.23 30.24 -22.50
C GLN A 517 -0.73 30.38 -22.80
N LEU A 518 -0.22 29.57 -23.73
CA LEU A 518 1.16 29.63 -24.17
C LEU A 518 1.29 30.78 -25.17
N LYS A 519 2.21 31.72 -24.92
CA LYS A 519 2.52 32.78 -25.89
C LYS A 519 3.41 32.22 -26.98
N LYS A 520 3.30 32.75 -28.20
CA LYS A 520 4.28 32.46 -29.26
C LYS A 520 5.67 32.97 -28.87
N THR A 521 6.69 32.15 -29.08
CA THR A 521 8.10 32.55 -29.16
C THR A 521 8.50 32.79 -30.62
N ASP A 522 7.76 32.22 -31.58
CA ASP A 522 7.95 32.49 -32.99
C ASP A 522 7.43 33.89 -33.39
N HIS A 523 8.26 34.62 -34.11
CA HIS A 523 8.05 36.00 -34.53
C HIS A 523 8.32 36.24 -36.03
N ILE A 524 8.76 35.23 -36.80
CA ILE A 524 9.19 35.39 -38.21
C ILE A 524 8.81 34.17 -39.05
N ALA A 525 7.84 34.33 -39.96
CA ALA A 525 7.45 33.26 -40.87
C ALA A 525 8.56 32.93 -41.89
N GLU A 526 8.98 31.65 -42.02
CA GLU A 526 10.13 31.28 -42.88
C GLU A 526 9.80 31.29 -44.40
N ILE A 527 10.59 32.03 -45.20
CA ILE A 527 10.56 31.94 -46.67
C ILE A 527 11.93 32.19 -47.34
N SER A 528 12.32 31.29 -48.26
CA SER A 528 13.55 31.36 -49.04
C SER A 528 13.43 30.74 -50.44
N PHE A 529 14.31 31.14 -51.36
CA PHE A 529 14.43 30.54 -52.69
C PHE A 529 15.50 29.44 -52.62
N THR A 530 15.26 28.27 -53.23
CA THR A 530 16.19 27.12 -53.13
C THR A 530 17.30 27.13 -54.18
N ALA A 531 17.11 27.87 -55.28
CA ALA A 531 18.13 28.12 -56.30
C ALA A 531 18.34 29.64 -56.50
N GLY A 532 19.55 30.03 -56.91
CA GLY A 532 19.99 31.42 -56.90
C GLY A 532 19.21 32.34 -57.84
N ALA A 533 18.99 33.59 -57.41
CA ALA A 533 18.44 34.69 -58.22
C ALA A 533 19.45 35.22 -59.25
N GLY A 534 20.01 34.33 -60.07
CA GLY A 534 20.80 34.68 -61.24
C GLY A 534 19.92 35.29 -62.34
N SER A 535 20.49 36.16 -63.17
CA SER A 535 19.78 36.89 -64.22
C SER A 535 19.43 35.99 -65.43
N VAL A 536 18.44 35.11 -65.27
CA VAL A 536 17.83 34.37 -66.37
C VAL A 536 17.03 35.34 -67.25
N SER A 537 17.33 35.35 -68.55
CA SER A 537 16.58 36.12 -69.54
C SER A 537 15.44 35.26 -70.08
N TYR A 538 14.20 35.73 -69.88
CA TYR A 538 12.98 35.08 -70.36
C TYR A 538 12.43 35.82 -71.58
N LYS A 539 11.84 35.08 -72.52
CA LYS A 539 11.04 35.62 -73.62
C LYS A 539 9.59 35.86 -73.15
N PRO A 540 8.85 36.79 -73.79
CA PRO A 540 7.43 36.94 -73.51
C PRO A 540 6.67 35.63 -73.75
N GLY A 541 5.93 35.16 -72.74
CA GLY A 541 5.19 33.89 -72.77
C GLY A 541 5.96 32.66 -72.24
N ASP A 542 7.25 32.77 -71.92
CA ASP A 542 7.97 31.69 -71.23
C ASP A 542 7.37 31.43 -69.83
N THR A 543 7.42 30.17 -69.36
CA THR A 543 7.05 29.84 -67.98
C THR A 543 8.24 30.09 -67.05
N VAL A 544 8.08 31.05 -66.16
CA VAL A 544 9.00 31.32 -65.05
C VAL A 544 8.60 30.42 -63.88
N ARG A 545 9.52 29.55 -63.48
CA ARG A 545 9.37 28.65 -62.33
C ARG A 545 10.24 29.12 -61.16
N ILE A 546 9.65 29.22 -59.98
CA ILE A 546 10.32 29.64 -58.74
C ILE A 546 10.13 28.56 -57.68
N ASP A 547 11.24 27.90 -57.31
CA ASP A 547 11.27 26.87 -56.28
C ASP A 547 11.60 27.54 -54.92
N LEU A 548 10.69 27.41 -53.97
CA LEU A 548 10.75 28.01 -52.63
C LEU A 548 10.91 26.93 -51.55
N LYS A 549 11.64 27.25 -50.48
CA LYS A 549 11.42 26.65 -49.15
C LYS A 549 10.55 27.62 -48.35
N VAL A 550 9.43 27.14 -47.85
CA VAL A 550 8.36 27.93 -47.20
C VAL A 550 7.97 27.22 -45.91
N GLU A 551 7.59 27.96 -44.87
CA GLU A 551 7.10 27.36 -43.64
C GLU A 551 5.77 26.59 -43.87
N PRO A 552 5.67 25.32 -43.45
CA PRO A 552 4.40 24.60 -43.38
C PRO A 552 3.36 25.33 -42.53
N ARG A 553 2.08 24.97 -42.71
CA ARG A 553 0.94 25.56 -41.97
C ARG A 553 0.88 27.09 -42.07
N SER A 554 1.17 27.61 -43.27
CA SER A 554 1.16 29.04 -43.57
C SER A 554 0.24 29.38 -44.74
N LEU A 555 -0.24 30.63 -44.79
CA LEU A 555 -0.81 31.22 -46.00
C LEU A 555 0.31 31.86 -46.83
N LEU A 556 0.39 31.54 -48.11
CA LEU A 556 1.25 32.20 -49.08
C LEU A 556 0.40 32.98 -50.09
N SER A 557 0.52 34.31 -50.09
CA SER A 557 -0.03 35.17 -51.13
C SER A 557 1.06 35.56 -52.12
N VAL A 558 0.78 35.48 -53.42
CA VAL A 558 1.74 35.77 -54.50
C VAL A 558 1.15 36.81 -55.44
N GLU A 559 1.74 38.00 -55.46
CA GLU A 559 1.38 39.10 -56.36
C GLU A 559 2.36 39.19 -57.54
N GLN A 560 1.88 39.29 -58.78
CA GLN A 560 2.70 39.60 -59.95
C GLN A 560 2.48 41.05 -60.39
N TRP A 561 3.51 41.86 -60.25
CA TRP A 561 3.56 43.25 -60.71
C TRP A 561 4.37 43.37 -61.99
N ARG A 562 3.89 44.21 -62.93
CA ARG A 562 4.55 44.54 -64.20
C ARG A 562 4.59 46.06 -64.35
N ASN A 563 5.79 46.64 -64.47
CA ASN A 563 5.98 48.09 -64.65
C ASN A 563 5.05 48.92 -63.72
N ASP A 564 5.16 48.66 -62.41
CA ASP A 564 4.43 49.30 -61.31
C ASP A 564 2.89 49.09 -61.29
N SER A 565 2.34 48.25 -62.17
CA SER A 565 0.94 47.80 -62.13
C SER A 565 0.81 46.37 -61.60
N LEU A 566 -0.08 46.13 -60.63
CA LEU A 566 -0.47 44.78 -60.20
C LEU A 566 -1.25 44.10 -61.32
N THR A 567 -0.85 42.88 -61.70
CA THR A 567 -1.47 42.11 -62.80
C THR A 567 -2.23 40.88 -62.34
N LYS A 568 -1.85 40.29 -61.20
CA LYS A 568 -2.33 38.99 -60.74
C LYS A 568 -2.05 38.83 -59.25
N THR A 569 -2.97 38.22 -58.52
CA THR A 569 -2.75 37.71 -57.16
C THR A 569 -3.25 36.28 -57.10
N LYS A 570 -2.56 35.39 -56.37
CA LYS A 570 -3.02 34.04 -56.00
C LYS A 570 -2.71 33.81 -54.52
N GLU A 571 -3.54 33.01 -53.86
CA GLU A 571 -3.31 32.58 -52.47
C GLU A 571 -3.26 31.06 -52.39
N PHE A 572 -2.42 30.54 -51.50
CA PHE A 572 -2.17 29.12 -51.28
C PHE A 572 -2.08 28.82 -49.78
N PHE A 573 -2.56 27.65 -49.38
CA PHE A 573 -2.28 27.10 -48.05
C PHE A 573 -1.11 26.11 -48.17
N ILE A 574 -0.06 26.34 -47.40
CA ILE A 574 1.20 25.61 -47.48
C ILE A 574 1.17 24.45 -46.49
N ASN A 575 1.18 23.22 -46.99
CA ASN A 575 1.34 22.01 -46.19
C ASN A 575 2.78 21.49 -46.23
N ASP A 576 3.39 21.50 -47.41
CA ASP A 576 4.74 21.01 -47.66
C ASP A 576 5.79 22.13 -47.51
N PRO A 577 6.99 21.85 -46.94
CA PRO A 577 8.03 22.86 -46.74
C PRO A 577 8.73 23.31 -48.04
N VAL A 578 8.37 22.72 -49.18
CA VAL A 578 8.87 23.07 -50.51
C VAL A 578 7.68 23.38 -51.41
N PHE A 579 7.67 24.57 -52.01
CA PHE A 579 6.58 25.04 -52.87
C PHE A 579 7.13 25.52 -54.21
N ILE A 580 6.43 25.20 -55.30
CA ILE A 580 6.84 25.55 -56.67
C ILE A 580 5.80 26.52 -57.23
N TYR A 581 6.24 27.72 -57.64
CA TYR A 581 5.37 28.72 -58.26
C TYR A 581 5.70 28.91 -59.74
N ASP A 582 4.78 28.48 -60.61
CA ASP A 582 4.83 28.74 -62.05
C ASP A 582 3.96 29.96 -62.45
N THR A 583 4.51 30.85 -63.28
CA THR A 583 3.77 31.93 -63.95
C THR A 583 4.38 32.32 -65.29
N GLU A 584 3.66 33.16 -66.04
CA GLU A 584 4.05 33.62 -67.37
C GLU A 584 4.97 34.85 -67.32
N ALA A 585 5.98 34.87 -68.18
CA ALA A 585 6.90 35.99 -68.37
C ALA A 585 6.23 37.12 -69.18
N LEU A 586 5.90 38.23 -68.52
CA LEU A 586 5.27 39.40 -69.15
C LEU A 586 6.32 40.44 -69.58
N THR A 587 6.30 40.95 -70.82
CA THR A 587 7.30 41.90 -71.34
C THR A 587 7.53 43.12 -70.43
N GLY A 588 8.78 43.37 -70.03
CA GLY A 588 9.16 44.46 -69.12
C GLY A 588 9.71 43.98 -67.77
N LYS A 589 9.70 44.87 -66.77
CA LYS A 589 10.16 44.57 -65.41
C LYS A 589 9.04 43.87 -64.64
N ASN A 590 9.34 42.65 -64.16
CA ASN A 590 8.43 41.87 -63.31
C ASN A 590 8.90 41.89 -61.86
N ILE A 591 7.94 41.85 -60.95
CA ILE A 591 8.16 41.56 -59.53
C ILE A 591 7.14 40.51 -59.12
N LEU A 592 7.61 39.39 -58.58
CA LEU A 592 6.77 38.44 -57.84
C LEU A 592 6.98 38.69 -56.36
N ARG A 593 5.96 39.23 -55.70
CA ARG A 593 5.97 39.43 -54.25
C ARG A 593 5.34 38.23 -53.58
N PHE A 594 6.14 37.52 -52.81
CA PHE A 594 5.72 36.39 -51.98
C PHE A 594 5.54 36.88 -50.55
N THR A 595 4.29 36.92 -50.09
CA THR A 595 3.92 37.27 -48.71
C THR A 595 3.50 35.99 -48.00
N ILE A 596 4.35 35.47 -47.11
CA ILE A 596 3.98 34.39 -46.21
C ILE A 596 3.39 34.95 -44.92
N LYS A 597 2.36 34.30 -44.40
CA LYS A 597 1.75 34.54 -43.09
C LYS A 597 1.56 33.21 -42.36
N ASP A 598 2.23 33.04 -41.24
CA ASP A 598 2.20 31.80 -40.45
C ASP A 598 0.89 31.62 -39.64
N ARG A 599 0.81 30.53 -38.89
CA ARG A 599 -0.30 30.24 -37.95
C ARG A 599 -0.45 31.27 -36.82
N PHE A 600 0.59 32.03 -36.51
CA PHE A 600 0.67 33.01 -35.43
C PHE A 600 0.56 34.47 -35.90
N ASN A 601 0.20 34.70 -37.17
CA ASN A 601 0.11 36.01 -37.81
C ASN A 601 1.44 36.80 -37.85
N ASN A 602 2.59 36.12 -37.81
CA ASN A 602 3.85 36.69 -38.28
C ASN A 602 3.81 36.78 -39.81
N ILE A 603 4.42 37.81 -40.39
CA ILE A 603 4.37 38.07 -41.84
C ILE A 603 5.77 38.36 -42.35
N THR A 604 6.19 37.61 -43.36
CA THR A 604 7.46 37.84 -44.07
C THR A 604 7.17 38.08 -45.55
N ILE A 605 7.81 39.09 -46.14
CA ILE A 605 7.63 39.47 -47.55
C ILE A 605 8.95 39.29 -48.28
N LYS A 606 8.94 38.65 -49.45
CA LYS A 606 10.10 38.43 -50.29
C LYS A 606 9.78 38.69 -51.75
N ASP A 607 10.47 39.65 -52.36
CA ASP A 607 10.30 39.97 -53.78
C ASP A 607 11.33 39.19 -54.62
N TYR A 608 10.86 38.56 -55.71
CA TYR A 608 11.69 37.99 -56.77
C TYR A 608 11.58 38.86 -58.02
N HIS A 609 12.70 39.31 -58.56
CA HIS A 609 12.74 40.23 -59.70
C HIS A 609 13.29 39.55 -60.95
N PHE A 610 12.62 39.73 -62.09
CA PHE A 610 13.14 39.33 -63.39
C PHE A 610 12.76 40.35 -64.48
N LEU A 611 13.55 40.37 -65.56
CA LEU A 611 13.36 41.25 -66.70
C LEU A 611 13.06 40.40 -67.95
N VAL A 612 11.98 40.76 -68.64
CA VAL A 612 11.56 40.10 -69.89
C VAL A 612 11.80 41.10 -71.01
N SER A 613 12.92 40.96 -71.73
CA SER A 613 13.25 41.79 -72.88
C SER A 613 12.32 41.50 -74.06
N GLU A 614 12.06 42.51 -74.90
CA GLU A 614 11.44 42.26 -76.21
C GLU A 614 12.36 41.39 -77.08
N PRO A 615 11.79 40.46 -77.88
CA PRO A 615 12.58 39.43 -78.54
C PRO A 615 13.45 40.00 -79.66
N PHE A 616 14.77 39.95 -79.46
CA PHE A 616 15.74 40.00 -80.56
C PHE A 616 15.87 38.61 -81.18
N GLU A 617 15.76 38.53 -82.50
CA GLU A 617 16.02 37.31 -83.27
C GLU A 617 17.54 37.07 -83.39
N THR A 618 18.02 35.87 -83.04
CA THR A 618 19.10 35.14 -83.77
C THR A 618 19.26 33.71 -83.26
N GLU A 619 19.97 32.89 -84.04
CA GLU A 619 20.14 31.43 -83.88
C GLU A 619 21.37 31.03 -83.01
N PRO A 620 21.47 29.76 -82.55
CA PRO A 620 22.37 29.37 -81.46
C PRO A 620 23.80 28.98 -81.89
N LEU A 621 24.70 28.87 -80.91
CA LEU A 621 26.09 28.42 -81.09
C LEU A 621 26.53 27.50 -79.93
N ILE A 622 27.38 26.50 -80.22
CA ILE A 622 27.79 25.41 -79.32
C ILE A 622 29.33 25.31 -79.28
N ILE A 623 29.96 25.50 -78.11
CA ILE A 623 31.25 24.88 -77.63
C ILE A 623 31.16 24.91 -76.07
N VAL A 624 31.21 23.84 -75.25
CA VAL A 624 32.19 22.76 -74.90
C VAL A 624 33.38 23.23 -74.01
N THR A 625 33.88 22.33 -73.16
CA THR A 625 35.14 22.27 -72.35
C THR A 625 35.28 23.08 -71.04
N ASP A 626 35.11 22.36 -69.92
CA ASP A 626 36.14 21.90 -68.96
C ASP A 626 36.95 22.83 -68.01
N ILE A 627 36.96 22.37 -66.73
CA ILE A 627 38.08 22.30 -65.74
C ILE A 627 38.68 23.61 -65.17
N ASP A 628 38.62 23.80 -63.84
CA ASP A 628 39.81 23.67 -62.95
C ASP A 628 39.47 23.59 -61.44
N GLU A 629 40.46 23.20 -60.61
CA GLU A 629 40.36 23.01 -59.14
C GLU A 629 40.84 24.23 -58.31
N LEU A 630 40.47 24.33 -57.01
CA LEU A 630 41.41 24.39 -55.84
C LEU A 630 40.79 24.86 -54.49
N SER A 631 41.34 24.33 -53.39
CA SER A 631 41.47 24.80 -51.96
C SER A 631 40.43 25.80 -51.37
N ALA A 632 39.81 25.58 -50.20
CA ALA A 632 40.38 25.35 -48.83
C ALA A 632 41.11 26.59 -48.24
N ASP A 633 41.08 26.91 -46.94
CA ASP A 633 40.44 26.31 -45.73
C ASP A 633 39.38 27.31 -45.13
N GLU A 634 38.81 27.28 -43.92
CA GLU A 634 38.92 26.56 -42.62
C GLU A 634 37.46 26.36 -42.06
N MET A 635 37.06 26.03 -40.81
CA MET A 635 37.65 26.04 -39.45
C MET A 635 36.87 25.07 -38.48
N LEU A 636 37.22 25.10 -37.18
CA LEU A 636 36.49 24.72 -35.93
C LEU A 636 34.97 24.35 -36.03
N ALA A 637 34.41 23.39 -35.28
CA ALA A 637 34.75 22.93 -33.92
C ALA A 637 34.30 21.46 -33.61
N GLN A 638 34.49 21.01 -32.36
CA GLN A 638 34.16 19.66 -31.88
C GLN A 638 32.66 19.45 -31.56
N GLN A 639 32.21 18.19 -31.59
CA GLN A 639 30.97 17.73 -30.96
C GLN A 639 31.25 16.51 -30.07
N GLU A 640 30.72 16.52 -28.85
CA GLU A 640 30.66 15.36 -27.95
C GLU A 640 29.26 14.71 -28.00
N GLN A 641 29.17 13.44 -27.63
CA GLN A 641 27.90 12.71 -27.41
C GLN A 641 27.84 12.17 -25.96
N PRO A 642 26.63 11.89 -25.42
CA PRO A 642 26.33 12.10 -24.00
C PRO A 642 26.61 10.90 -23.06
N ASP A 643 26.60 11.19 -21.75
CA ASP A 643 26.98 10.32 -20.62
C ASP A 643 26.21 8.98 -20.46
N SER A 644 25.14 8.70 -21.21
CA SER A 644 24.30 7.50 -20.99
C SER A 644 24.99 6.16 -21.29
N LEU A 645 26.11 6.16 -22.01
CA LEU A 645 26.97 4.99 -22.25
C LEU A 645 28.04 4.77 -21.17
N LYS A 646 28.13 5.66 -20.18
CA LYS A 646 29.17 5.65 -19.15
C LYS A 646 28.69 4.91 -17.91
N THR A 647 27.57 5.36 -17.32
CA THR A 647 26.95 4.75 -16.13
C THR A 647 26.62 3.26 -16.31
N ALA A 648 26.11 2.86 -17.48
CA ALA A 648 25.82 1.45 -17.77
C ALA A 648 27.09 0.57 -17.77
N ARG A 649 28.23 1.13 -18.19
CA ARG A 649 29.53 0.47 -18.22
C ARG A 649 30.21 0.46 -16.84
N ASP A 650 29.93 1.49 -16.03
CA ASP A 650 30.40 1.59 -14.66
C ASP A 650 29.72 0.55 -13.75
N GLU A 651 28.43 0.20 -13.96
CA GLU A 651 27.76 -0.90 -13.25
C GLU A 651 28.23 -2.30 -13.69
N GLU A 652 28.38 -2.53 -15.00
CA GLU A 652 28.90 -3.80 -15.56
C GLU A 652 30.28 -4.13 -14.95
N THR A 653 31.12 -3.10 -14.77
CA THR A 653 32.45 -3.21 -14.12
C THR A 653 32.39 -3.61 -12.63
N LYS A 654 31.33 -3.22 -11.89
CA LYS A 654 31.14 -3.59 -10.48
C LYS A 654 30.74 -5.05 -10.33
N ILE A 655 29.81 -5.51 -11.18
CA ILE A 655 29.32 -6.89 -11.20
C ILE A 655 30.48 -7.86 -11.51
N ASP A 656 31.27 -7.58 -12.56
CA ASP A 656 32.45 -8.37 -12.91
C ASP A 656 33.44 -8.46 -11.74
N ARG A 657 33.72 -7.34 -11.05
CA ARG A 657 34.61 -7.30 -9.89
C ARG A 657 34.10 -8.16 -8.74
N MET A 658 32.82 -8.03 -8.37
CA MET A 658 32.21 -8.81 -7.28
C MET A 658 32.25 -10.31 -7.62
N GLY A 659 31.90 -10.69 -8.85
CA GLY A 659 31.99 -12.07 -9.34
C GLY A 659 33.41 -12.63 -9.33
N GLN A 660 34.42 -11.84 -9.75
CA GLN A 660 35.83 -12.24 -9.71
C GLN A 660 36.30 -12.46 -8.26
N VAL A 661 36.11 -11.49 -7.38
CA VAL A 661 36.59 -11.54 -6.00
C VAL A 661 35.97 -12.72 -5.23
N ILE A 662 34.66 -12.96 -5.39
CA ILE A 662 34.02 -14.14 -4.77
C ILE A 662 34.59 -15.44 -5.37
N SER A 663 34.85 -15.49 -6.68
CA SER A 663 35.42 -16.68 -7.33
C SER A 663 36.85 -17.00 -6.86
N GLU A 664 37.65 -15.98 -6.54
CA GLU A 664 39.03 -16.15 -6.02
C GLU A 664 39.06 -16.70 -4.59
N ILE A 665 38.10 -16.32 -3.75
CA ILE A 665 38.03 -16.76 -2.33
C ILE A 665 37.23 -18.05 -2.10
N THR A 666 36.35 -18.45 -3.03
CA THR A 666 35.52 -19.68 -2.94
C THR A 666 36.14 -20.91 -3.62
N THR A 667 37.47 -20.95 -3.77
CA THR A 667 38.20 -21.95 -4.59
C THR A 667 38.17 -23.39 -4.09
N SER A 668 37.64 -23.69 -2.90
CA SER A 668 37.46 -25.06 -2.39
C SER A 668 36.29 -25.80 -3.05
N ASP A 669 36.37 -27.13 -3.15
CA ASP A 669 35.27 -27.96 -3.67
C ASP A 669 34.00 -27.89 -2.80
N GLU A 670 34.15 -27.58 -1.50
CA GLU A 670 33.06 -27.40 -0.55
C GLU A 670 32.20 -26.14 -0.83
N ASN A 671 32.75 -25.15 -1.55
CA ASN A 671 32.06 -23.92 -1.95
C ASN A 671 31.68 -23.91 -3.44
N LYS A 672 31.62 -25.08 -4.09
CA LYS A 672 31.32 -25.18 -5.53
C LYS A 672 29.96 -24.56 -5.89
N GLN A 673 28.94 -24.73 -5.03
CA GLN A 673 27.60 -24.18 -5.18
C GLN A 673 27.64 -22.65 -5.43
N ILE A 674 28.48 -21.92 -4.70
CA ILE A 674 28.60 -20.46 -4.83
C ILE A 674 29.21 -20.08 -6.19
N ARG A 675 30.20 -20.86 -6.68
CA ARG A 675 30.82 -20.64 -8.00
C ARG A 675 29.89 -21.00 -9.15
N ASP A 676 29.14 -22.10 -9.03
CA ASP A 676 28.11 -22.47 -10.00
C ASP A 676 26.99 -21.40 -10.04
N ALA A 677 26.60 -20.85 -8.89
CA ALA A 677 25.60 -19.79 -8.77
C ALA A 677 26.04 -18.44 -9.37
N ILE A 678 27.34 -18.10 -9.32
CA ILE A 678 27.89 -16.94 -10.06
C ILE A 678 27.67 -17.12 -11.56
N GLN A 679 28.00 -18.28 -12.13
CA GLN A 679 27.80 -18.53 -13.56
C GLN A 679 26.31 -18.40 -13.93
N LYS A 680 25.44 -19.08 -13.19
CA LYS A 680 23.97 -19.02 -13.39
C LYS A 680 23.40 -17.61 -13.25
N THR A 681 23.97 -16.78 -12.38
CA THR A 681 23.52 -15.40 -12.18
C THR A 681 24.01 -14.48 -13.30
N ASN A 682 25.24 -14.67 -13.78
CA ASN A 682 25.77 -13.93 -14.94
C ASN A 682 24.98 -14.27 -16.23
N GLU A 683 24.54 -15.52 -16.38
CA GLU A 683 23.68 -15.95 -17.50
C GLU A 683 22.32 -15.21 -17.55
N LYS A 684 21.85 -14.62 -16.44
CA LYS A 684 20.62 -13.80 -16.39
C LYS A 684 20.77 -12.38 -16.96
N GLN A 685 21.98 -11.91 -17.24
CA GLN A 685 22.27 -10.55 -17.79
C GLN A 685 21.73 -9.39 -16.92
N ILE A 686 21.77 -9.54 -15.59
CA ILE A 686 21.36 -8.51 -14.62
C ILE A 686 22.32 -7.31 -14.71
N LYS A 687 21.77 -6.08 -14.54
CA LYS A 687 22.49 -4.82 -14.79
C LYS A 687 22.66 -3.90 -13.59
N ASN A 688 22.00 -4.20 -12.46
CA ASN A 688 22.20 -3.52 -11.18
C ASN A 688 22.95 -4.46 -10.22
N ALA A 689 23.92 -3.92 -9.47
CA ALA A 689 24.77 -4.72 -8.59
C ALA A 689 24.04 -5.26 -7.33
N GLY A 690 22.96 -4.62 -6.88
CA GLY A 690 22.07 -5.11 -5.81
C GLY A 690 21.23 -6.31 -6.24
N GLU A 691 20.50 -6.19 -7.36
CA GLU A 691 19.75 -7.28 -8.02
C GLU A 691 20.64 -8.48 -8.32
N TRP A 692 21.89 -8.24 -8.76
CA TRP A 692 22.86 -9.30 -9.03
C TRP A 692 23.27 -10.02 -7.74
N LEU A 693 23.49 -9.28 -6.64
CA LEU A 693 23.83 -9.84 -5.34
C LEU A 693 22.66 -10.61 -4.71
N GLU A 694 21.42 -10.11 -4.84
CA GLU A 694 20.21 -10.83 -4.40
C GLU A 694 20.01 -12.13 -5.20
N SER A 695 20.20 -12.08 -6.52
CA SER A 695 20.14 -13.28 -7.37
C SER A 695 21.23 -14.27 -7.00
N LEU A 696 22.47 -13.83 -6.77
CA LEU A 696 23.56 -14.73 -6.36
C LEU A 696 23.24 -15.39 -5.02
N TYR A 697 22.81 -14.61 -4.02
CA TYR A 697 22.44 -15.13 -2.70
C TYR A 697 21.32 -16.17 -2.80
N SER A 698 20.30 -15.90 -3.61
CA SER A 698 19.14 -16.78 -3.75
C SER A 698 19.49 -18.06 -4.54
N VAL A 699 20.17 -17.95 -5.68
CA VAL A 699 20.59 -19.12 -6.50
C VAL A 699 21.61 -19.98 -5.75
N ALA A 700 22.50 -19.40 -4.95
CA ALA A 700 23.42 -20.18 -4.13
C ALA A 700 22.69 -21.01 -3.06
N ILE A 701 21.63 -20.49 -2.45
CA ILE A 701 20.79 -21.24 -1.50
C ILE A 701 19.99 -22.34 -2.24
N GLU A 702 19.43 -22.05 -3.42
CA GLU A 702 18.75 -23.05 -4.27
C GLU A 702 19.68 -24.22 -4.66
N ASP A 703 20.96 -23.93 -4.93
CA ASP A 703 22.00 -24.93 -5.19
C ASP A 703 22.55 -25.63 -3.93
N GLY A 704 22.11 -25.23 -2.73
CA GLY A 704 22.49 -25.86 -1.46
C GLY A 704 23.78 -25.34 -0.83
N ALA A 705 24.09 -24.05 -0.97
CA ALA A 705 25.08 -23.36 -0.13
C ALA A 705 24.48 -23.01 1.24
N GLU A 706 25.29 -23.10 2.31
CA GLU A 706 24.83 -22.74 3.65
C GLU A 706 24.69 -21.22 3.81
N LYS A 707 23.57 -20.79 4.40
CA LYS A 707 23.23 -19.38 4.61
C LYS A 707 24.28 -18.62 5.44
N ASP A 708 24.82 -19.25 6.48
CA ASP A 708 25.93 -18.71 7.32
C ASP A 708 27.14 -18.30 6.47
N ILE A 709 27.53 -19.13 5.49
CA ILE A 709 28.66 -18.87 4.61
C ILE A 709 28.39 -17.65 3.73
N LEU A 710 27.18 -17.51 3.18
CA LEU A 710 26.78 -16.37 2.35
C LEU A 710 26.68 -15.06 3.17
N THR A 711 26.14 -15.12 4.38
CA THR A 711 26.07 -13.98 5.30
C THR A 711 27.48 -13.51 5.70
N LYS A 712 28.39 -14.44 6.08
CA LYS A 712 29.80 -14.13 6.38
C LYS A 712 30.57 -13.60 5.17
N LEU A 713 30.27 -14.09 3.97
CA LEU A 713 30.86 -13.61 2.72
C LEU A 713 30.50 -12.14 2.48
N ILE A 714 29.22 -11.77 2.60
CA ILE A 714 28.77 -10.38 2.50
C ILE A 714 29.41 -9.51 3.62
N ALA A 715 29.46 -10.01 4.85
CA ALA A 715 30.11 -9.32 5.98
C ALA A 715 31.58 -8.99 5.66
N ALA A 716 32.36 -9.99 5.24
CA ALA A 716 33.78 -9.83 4.95
C ALA A 716 34.08 -8.93 3.74
N MET A 717 33.12 -8.76 2.82
CA MET A 717 33.20 -7.85 1.68
C MET A 717 32.76 -6.41 1.99
N SER A 718 32.04 -6.17 3.10
CA SER A 718 31.39 -4.87 3.39
C SER A 718 31.80 -4.20 4.70
N ALA A 719 32.20 -4.97 5.72
CA ALA A 719 32.67 -4.47 7.02
C ALA A 719 34.19 -4.41 7.08
N ASP A 720 34.77 -3.48 7.84
CA ASP A 720 36.20 -3.48 8.15
C ASP A 720 36.58 -4.38 9.33
N SER A 721 37.87 -4.75 9.38
CA SER A 721 38.38 -5.78 10.31
C SER A 721 38.06 -5.49 11.76
N ASP A 722 38.00 -4.20 12.08
CA ASP A 722 37.88 -3.65 13.42
C ASP A 722 36.43 -3.21 13.72
N ASP A 723 35.53 -3.20 12.72
CA ASP A 723 34.12 -2.78 12.87
C ASP A 723 33.41 -3.59 13.96
N ASN A 724 32.77 -2.88 14.88
CA ASN A 724 31.74 -3.41 15.77
C ASN A 724 30.34 -3.28 15.14
N ALA A 725 29.29 -3.67 15.88
CA ALA A 725 27.91 -3.60 15.39
C ALA A 725 27.47 -2.16 15.03
N GLU A 726 27.78 -1.16 15.87
CA GLU A 726 27.43 0.25 15.66
C GLU A 726 28.17 0.84 14.45
N ASP A 727 29.50 0.61 14.36
CA ASP A 727 30.34 1.10 13.25
C ASP A 727 29.78 0.64 11.88
N TYR A 728 29.35 -0.62 11.82
CA TYR A 728 28.79 -1.21 10.61
C TYR A 728 27.40 -0.64 10.27
N ILE A 729 26.56 -0.36 11.27
CA ILE A 729 25.25 0.27 11.09
C ILE A 729 25.40 1.72 10.58
N GLU A 730 26.29 2.53 11.18
CA GLU A 730 26.51 3.92 10.75
C GLU A 730 26.97 3.98 9.28
N ARG A 731 27.90 3.09 8.90
CA ARG A 731 28.35 2.94 7.50
C ARG A 731 27.22 2.49 6.57
N LEU A 732 26.45 1.48 6.96
CA LEU A 732 25.34 0.97 6.15
C LEU A 732 24.27 2.07 5.94
N MET A 733 24.06 2.93 6.94
CA MET A 733 23.19 4.12 6.82
C MET A 733 23.69 5.15 5.80
N GLU A 734 24.98 5.22 5.46
CA GLU A 734 25.45 6.11 4.37
C GLU A 734 24.92 5.68 3.00
N PHE A 735 24.83 4.36 2.77
CA PHE A 735 24.47 3.76 1.47
C PHE A 735 23.01 3.31 1.37
N ALA A 736 22.30 3.20 2.50
CA ALA A 736 20.90 2.80 2.57
C ALA A 736 19.94 3.78 1.87
N GLY A 737 18.98 3.24 1.11
CA GLY A 737 17.83 3.98 0.59
C GLY A 737 16.86 4.43 1.70
N PRO A 738 15.92 5.35 1.43
CA PRO A 738 15.14 6.03 2.48
C PRO A 738 14.43 5.09 3.47
N ARG A 739 13.83 3.98 2.99
CA ARG A 739 13.11 3.01 3.82
C ARG A 739 14.05 2.29 4.80
N LEU A 740 15.09 1.65 4.28
CA LEU A 740 16.12 0.99 5.09
C LEU A 740 16.83 1.98 6.02
N LYS A 741 17.08 3.22 5.57
CA LYS A 741 17.72 4.26 6.40
C LYS A 741 16.84 4.70 7.56
N GLU A 742 15.51 4.72 7.41
CA GLU A 742 14.59 4.97 8.53
C GLU A 742 14.56 3.80 9.52
N ALA A 743 14.56 2.56 9.02
CA ALA A 743 14.64 1.37 9.87
C ALA A 743 15.96 1.31 10.67
N LEU A 744 17.09 1.66 10.04
CA LEU A 744 18.40 1.70 10.69
C LEU A 744 18.55 2.84 11.73
N LYS A 745 17.83 3.97 11.60
CA LYS A 745 17.78 4.98 12.69
C LYS A 745 17.13 4.47 13.97
N ASN A 746 16.17 3.56 13.83
CA ASN A 746 15.38 3.01 14.93
C ASN A 746 15.96 1.66 15.42
N PHE A 747 17.23 1.38 15.09
CA PHE A 747 17.90 0.12 15.33
C PHE A 747 18.80 0.24 16.57
N ASP A 748 18.29 -0.14 17.73
CA ASP A 748 19.07 -0.21 18.96
C ASP A 748 19.89 -1.51 18.99
N SER A 749 21.21 -1.43 18.80
CA SER A 749 22.10 -2.60 18.85
C SER A 749 22.39 -3.09 20.26
N ASP A 750 22.22 -2.25 21.29
CA ASP A 750 22.41 -2.59 22.71
C ASP A 750 21.20 -3.41 23.25
N GLU A 751 19.98 -3.08 22.81
CA GLU A 751 18.77 -3.88 23.09
C GLU A 751 18.83 -5.25 22.39
N LEU A 752 19.27 -5.29 21.12
CA LEU A 752 19.33 -6.50 20.30
C LEU A 752 20.58 -7.36 20.51
N LYS A 753 21.67 -6.78 21.05
CA LYS A 753 22.94 -7.44 21.44
C LYS A 753 23.67 -8.13 20.29
N PHE A 754 23.77 -7.47 19.15
CA PHE A 754 24.66 -7.95 18.08
C PHE A 754 26.11 -7.67 18.44
N GLU A 755 26.96 -8.69 18.35
CA GLU A 755 28.41 -8.54 18.51
C GLU A 755 29.10 -8.30 17.15
N LYS A 756 28.42 -8.58 16.02
CA LYS A 756 29.07 -8.64 14.69
C LYS A 756 28.23 -8.22 13.47
N PRO A 757 28.88 -7.76 12.38
CA PRO A 757 28.22 -7.46 11.10
C PRO A 757 27.43 -8.62 10.49
N GLU A 758 27.89 -9.88 10.58
CA GLU A 758 27.14 -11.02 10.04
C GLU A 758 25.76 -11.20 10.69
N GLU A 759 25.62 -10.88 11.98
CA GLU A 759 24.36 -11.00 12.73
C GLU A 759 23.36 -9.92 12.30
N ILE A 760 23.85 -8.70 12.03
CA ILE A 760 23.07 -7.60 11.46
C ILE A 760 22.60 -7.95 10.04
N ILE A 761 23.48 -8.50 9.19
CA ILE A 761 23.12 -8.90 7.82
C ILE A 761 22.02 -9.97 7.84
N GLU A 762 22.15 -11.01 8.67
CA GLU A 762 21.09 -12.02 8.80
C GLU A 762 19.79 -11.41 9.36
N TYR A 763 19.86 -10.56 10.38
CA TYR A 763 18.69 -9.92 10.96
C TYR A 763 17.95 -9.05 9.94
N LEU A 764 18.65 -8.23 9.15
CA LEU A 764 18.04 -7.40 8.11
C LEU A 764 17.39 -8.26 7.01
N LEU A 765 18.08 -9.30 6.53
CA LEU A 765 17.57 -10.20 5.49
C LEU A 765 16.40 -11.10 5.96
N ASN A 766 16.22 -11.25 7.27
CA ASN A 766 15.11 -12.01 7.88
C ASN A 766 13.90 -11.15 8.27
N ASN A 767 14.04 -9.82 8.35
CA ASN A 767 13.04 -8.94 8.97
C ASN A 767 12.63 -7.75 8.10
N SER A 768 12.88 -7.79 6.79
CA SER A 768 12.52 -6.73 5.83
C SER A 768 11.08 -6.25 6.00
N ASP A 769 10.15 -7.21 5.95
CA ASP A 769 8.72 -6.98 5.91
C ASP A 769 8.19 -6.45 7.26
N ARG A 770 8.88 -6.82 8.36
CA ARG A 770 8.62 -6.35 9.73
C ARG A 770 9.21 -4.97 10.01
N LEU A 771 10.20 -4.54 9.23
CA LEU A 771 10.97 -3.29 9.44
C LEU A 771 10.74 -2.25 8.33
N GLY A 772 9.79 -2.47 7.42
CA GLY A 772 9.29 -1.45 6.49
C GLY A 772 10.15 -1.16 5.25
N TYR A 773 11.07 -2.06 4.88
CA TYR A 773 11.88 -1.94 3.67
C TYR A 773 11.81 -3.21 2.82
N ALA A 774 12.08 -3.10 1.52
CA ALA A 774 12.14 -4.26 0.63
C ALA A 774 13.46 -5.01 0.84
N ARG A 775 13.47 -6.34 0.66
CA ARG A 775 14.70 -7.15 0.73
C ARG A 775 15.79 -6.67 -0.25
N ASN A 776 15.40 -6.17 -1.42
CA ASN A 776 16.30 -5.56 -2.40
C ASN A 776 16.91 -4.23 -1.90
N ASP A 777 16.22 -3.43 -1.05
CA ASP A 777 16.81 -2.21 -0.45
C ASP A 777 18.08 -2.56 0.36
N VAL A 778 18.11 -3.75 0.97
CA VAL A 778 19.25 -4.28 1.73
C VAL A 778 20.39 -4.70 0.80
N PHE A 779 20.10 -5.47 -0.26
CA PHE A 779 21.12 -5.90 -1.22
C PHE A 779 21.70 -4.73 -2.05
N GLU A 780 20.90 -3.72 -2.36
CA GLU A 780 21.31 -2.48 -3.01
C GLU A 780 22.14 -1.57 -2.07
N ALA A 781 21.90 -1.61 -0.75
CA ALA A 781 22.77 -0.96 0.23
C ALA A 781 24.11 -1.71 0.40
N PHE A 782 24.07 -3.06 0.46
CA PHE A 782 25.28 -3.88 0.50
C PHE A 782 26.12 -3.75 -0.78
N SER A 783 25.51 -3.75 -1.97
CA SER A 783 26.25 -3.61 -3.23
C SER A 783 27.02 -2.28 -3.28
N LYS A 784 26.40 -1.19 -2.80
CA LYS A 784 27.05 0.12 -2.66
C LYS A 784 28.17 0.11 -1.61
N LEU A 785 27.93 -0.42 -0.42
CA LEU A 785 28.93 -0.50 0.65
C LEU A 785 30.14 -1.37 0.26
N ILE A 786 29.92 -2.51 -0.40
CA ILE A 786 30.98 -3.38 -0.95
C ILE A 786 31.83 -2.62 -1.97
N ASN A 787 31.19 -1.93 -2.92
CA ASN A 787 31.90 -1.16 -3.95
C ASN A 787 32.60 0.10 -3.40
N ALA A 788 32.13 0.66 -2.28
CA ALA A 788 32.81 1.77 -1.58
C ALA A 788 33.99 1.28 -0.72
N THR A 789 33.94 0.04 -0.24
CA THR A 789 34.96 -0.57 0.64
C THR A 789 36.11 -1.21 -0.16
N ASP A 790 35.92 -1.47 -1.46
CA ASP A 790 36.96 -1.70 -2.50
C ASP A 790 37.91 -2.90 -2.29
N LYS A 791 37.62 -3.81 -1.36
CA LYS A 791 38.58 -4.85 -0.90
C LYS A 791 39.09 -5.82 -1.96
N SER A 792 40.34 -6.22 -1.77
CA SER A 792 40.95 -7.37 -2.45
C SER A 792 40.56 -8.71 -1.82
N ALA A 793 40.71 -9.79 -2.59
CA ALA A 793 40.55 -11.16 -2.10
C ALA A 793 41.46 -11.50 -0.89
N GLU A 794 42.66 -10.91 -0.81
CA GLU A 794 43.58 -11.13 0.32
C GLU A 794 43.06 -10.51 1.63
N GLU A 795 42.45 -9.33 1.56
CA GLU A 795 41.87 -8.62 2.72
C GLU A 795 40.59 -9.29 3.22
N ILE A 796 39.73 -9.76 2.31
CA ILE A 796 38.53 -10.54 2.65
C ILE A 796 38.92 -11.87 3.29
N LEU A 797 39.93 -12.56 2.76
CA LEU A 797 40.53 -13.75 3.38
C LEU A 797 41.30 -13.44 4.67
N ALA A 798 41.61 -12.19 5.00
CA ALA A 798 42.15 -11.80 6.30
C ALA A 798 41.01 -11.58 7.31
N TYR A 799 39.95 -10.85 6.93
CA TYR A 799 38.74 -10.67 7.75
C TYR A 799 38.17 -12.00 8.24
N LEU A 800 37.95 -12.95 7.31
CA LEU A 800 37.44 -14.29 7.60
C LEU A 800 38.34 -15.12 8.55
N LYS A 801 39.63 -14.78 8.66
CA LYS A 801 40.56 -15.41 9.61
C LYS A 801 40.64 -14.69 10.97
N ILE A 802 40.20 -13.44 11.04
CA ILE A 802 40.24 -12.60 12.25
C ILE A 802 38.98 -12.84 13.11
N LYS A 803 37.79 -12.77 12.50
CA LYS A 803 36.51 -12.91 13.22
C LYS A 803 36.19 -14.37 13.61
N GLU A 804 36.88 -15.36 13.02
CA GLU A 804 36.73 -16.79 13.34
C GLU A 804 37.80 -17.30 14.32
N GLY A 805 37.45 -17.29 15.61
CA GLY A 805 38.13 -18.05 16.66
C GLY A 805 37.98 -19.57 16.51
N LEU A 806 38.61 -20.14 15.48
CA LEU A 806 38.90 -21.57 15.34
C LEU A 806 37.68 -22.49 15.03
N ARG A 807 36.87 -22.21 13.98
CA ARG A 807 35.90 -23.23 13.51
C ARG A 807 35.63 -23.47 12.01
N LEU A 808 36.07 -22.64 11.06
CA LEU A 808 36.09 -23.02 9.63
C LEU A 808 37.25 -23.99 9.33
N TRP A 809 37.01 -25.31 9.38
CA TRP A 809 38.01 -26.32 9.02
C TRP A 809 38.25 -26.44 7.49
N GLY A 810 37.26 -26.12 6.65
CA GLY A 810 37.34 -26.28 5.19
C GLY A 810 38.41 -25.43 4.48
N ILE A 811 38.73 -24.25 5.01
CA ILE A 811 39.65 -23.29 4.37
C ILE A 811 41.14 -23.70 4.56
N TRP A 812 41.47 -24.62 5.48
CA TRP A 812 42.86 -24.84 5.91
C TRP A 812 43.75 -25.71 5.00
N ILE A 813 43.18 -26.36 3.98
CA ILE A 813 43.95 -27.28 3.12
C ILE A 813 44.97 -26.53 2.23
N LEU A 814 44.72 -25.26 1.89
CA LEU A 814 45.45 -24.53 0.85
C LEU A 814 46.84 -23.95 1.23
N LEU A 815 47.25 -23.98 2.51
CA LEU A 815 48.59 -23.51 2.93
C LEU A 815 49.54 -24.61 3.45
N GLY A 816 49.04 -25.81 3.76
CA GLY A 816 49.89 -26.91 4.26
C GLY A 816 50.80 -27.56 3.20
N GLY A 817 50.36 -27.59 1.93
CA GLY A 817 50.99 -28.40 0.88
C GLY A 817 52.44 -28.03 0.51
N VAL A 818 52.79 -26.74 0.59
CA VAL A 818 54.13 -26.26 0.19
C VAL A 818 55.16 -26.51 1.29
N VAL A 819 54.78 -26.30 2.56
CA VAL A 819 55.69 -26.43 3.72
C VAL A 819 56.06 -27.90 3.96
N ILE A 820 55.10 -28.82 3.88
CA ILE A 820 55.35 -30.25 4.10
C ILE A 820 56.34 -30.81 3.06
N THR A 821 56.25 -30.37 1.81
CA THR A 821 57.15 -30.83 0.72
C THR A 821 58.61 -30.39 0.96
N LEU A 822 58.82 -29.17 1.48
CA LEU A 822 60.15 -28.68 1.87
C LEU A 822 60.70 -29.40 3.11
N ILE A 823 59.87 -29.63 4.13
CA ILE A 823 60.23 -30.40 5.33
C ILE A 823 60.63 -31.85 4.96
N PHE A 824 59.90 -32.49 4.03
CA PHE A 824 60.22 -33.86 3.59
C PHE A 824 61.57 -33.94 2.86
N PHE A 825 61.93 -32.94 2.06
CA PHE A 825 63.26 -32.84 1.45
C PHE A 825 64.38 -32.56 2.49
N TRP A 826 64.12 -31.73 3.49
CA TRP A 826 65.06 -31.43 4.57
C TRP A 826 65.39 -32.67 5.41
N PHE A 827 64.37 -33.41 5.87
CA PHE A 827 64.57 -34.67 6.59
C PHE A 827 65.23 -35.76 5.75
N ARG A 828 64.98 -35.80 4.43
CA ARG A 828 65.63 -36.78 3.54
C ARG A 828 67.12 -36.48 3.27
N LYS A 829 67.56 -35.23 3.46
CA LYS A 829 68.98 -34.87 3.39
C LYS A 829 69.72 -35.17 4.70
N ASN A 830 69.13 -34.86 5.85
CA ASN A 830 69.77 -35.03 7.16
C ASN A 830 69.82 -36.47 7.67
N LYS A 831 69.18 -37.43 7.00
CA LYS A 831 69.22 -38.86 7.36
C LYS A 831 70.33 -39.66 6.64
N LYS A 832 71.50 -39.03 6.45
CA LYS A 832 72.68 -39.65 5.81
C LYS A 832 74.04 -39.28 6.41
N GLU A 833 74.06 -38.63 7.56
CA GLU A 833 75.26 -38.31 8.36
C GLU A 833 75.11 -38.78 9.83
N ASN A 834 74.45 -39.93 10.02
CA ASN A 834 74.40 -40.69 11.28
C ASN A 834 74.17 -42.18 10.98
N ASP A 835 75.08 -42.73 10.18
CA ASP A 835 75.43 -44.15 10.00
C ASP A 835 76.92 -44.17 9.56
#